data_AF-A0A3M0X2A4-F1
#
_entry.id   AF-A0A3M0X2A4-F1
#
_cell.length_a   1.000
_cell.length_b   1.000
_cell.length_c   1.000
_cell.angle_alpha   90.00
_cell.angle_beta   90.00
_cell.angle_gamma   90.00
#
_symmetry.space_group_name_H-M   'P 1'
#
loop_
_entity.id
_entity.type
_entity.pdbx_description
1 polymer ?
#
loop_
_entity_poly.entity_id
_entity_poly.type
_entity_poly.pdbx_seq_one_letter_code
_entity_poly.pdbx_strand_id
1 'polypeptide(L)'
;MMRIGNQTAYTAPTLLEPFEFAIRSGFKAFEWFPDRKGARGWSCSDVDKDTRRYIKEKAKAHDISLSVHMPLWANPLENDSMGSIIETLEFASHIGAVLINIHLYTEKGLDAYLEAILPIIRIASDMGIKVAVENTPTTPPGAFNRLFELIRRREQINHVGMCLDVGHANICEETRNDYIRFIDTISSDIPIIHVHLHENYGDTDSHLPLFTGPSKENDLGIRELIKRLKHRGFRGSIIFEQWPNPPSILKEAQERLLSIIESVNTTPCNGDLVKLFIDIEHNAKSWREKLNSIYNILREYKDTDFIDELLIYTAIYLRFLGTGEIQCSEDGRHFRPNHLARVSKQIQELLLEMSSGERLFIIRKIYPWLPSYDGSFMKAEPLTRIRDIAHRNDIPKELKKEIKHTLQNKLHRCAGPEDLLTSENILKRITSEPDKYSPSFIKEFKLFHRELKEFFNALSLEERLLKIAEQREALKGVIYEFIEAKKSGDDNIVKQYRLIELSTRLRESLINDSAMRSSESLAQDMRLADIAIEEYIFVLLSRMFNELNSLEHIPWKEVLKTIALSVHNLGLSGIEQSECIAVESELNRWSEDISSVDWLLLVKATLERCQRITQHYSDSILKLFSDKAERLGKELGVADYAVRVFCEGDIGGSLVFQISKLLSLLLKRIRVEAHLPPWDVVVPGRASGKLIFLNSLRELHSEDSSLIVIVERAEGDEEIPGIVKGIILLHELPHLCHLGVRARQDGVVFVISEQEEEVKELMKHEGEYVFIEASSSGFSISKRDEDVEDNRNIKNREIYIPPVKTTNRRLLELGDIDSSIGGAKAEGVRRLRSMSMHYGFKTPDAVVIPFGVMEDCIKQSSEHERYWELVKSIDLLDGEELLRAIEELSSIVMELPIDEDTIRSIKKRFREEDRLMVRSSSNCEDLGELSGAGLYDSVANVGFSELKSAINRVWASLWSRRAVLSRRQYGIPQERASMAVLIQKMVVPDYAFIVHTVNPINNREDELYIELVPGLGEPLASASLPGVPYRMICNKKDYTVKMLSFCNFSSAITLNKDGLIEKTIDYTEIPFSFDKNLRQHIGRLIPGISVILEDEFKCPQDIEGGVLNGEIYIFQCRPQHVIKKE
;
A
#
# COMPACT_ATOMS: atom_id res chain seq x y z
N MET A 1 -29.48 -1.24 -23.25
CA MET A 1 -29.75 0.19 -22.97
C MET A 1 -31.17 0.28 -22.45
N MET A 2 -31.43 1.04 -21.38
CA MET A 2 -32.78 1.25 -20.87
C MET A 2 -33.57 2.08 -21.90
N ARG A 3 -34.80 1.67 -22.23
CA ARG A 3 -35.64 2.38 -23.20
C ARG A 3 -36.72 3.15 -22.46
N ILE A 4 -36.86 4.46 -22.70
CA ILE A 4 -37.90 5.27 -22.07
C ILE A 4 -39.07 5.41 -23.04
N GLY A 5 -40.29 5.25 -22.51
CA GLY A 5 -41.54 5.27 -23.25
C GLY A 5 -42.67 5.98 -22.50
N ASN A 6 -43.79 6.15 -23.19
CA ASN A 6 -45.08 6.54 -22.64
C ASN A 6 -46.16 5.51 -23.03
N GLN A 7 -47.40 5.73 -22.61
CA GLN A 7 -48.50 4.82 -22.93
C GLN A 7 -49.74 5.51 -23.52
N THR A 8 -50.69 4.71 -24.01
CA THR A 8 -52.05 5.17 -24.33
C THR A 8 -52.80 5.59 -23.06
N ALA A 9 -53.74 6.52 -23.18
CA ALA A 9 -54.61 6.91 -22.07
C ALA A 9 -56.00 7.34 -22.57
N TYR A 10 -57.06 7.00 -21.83
CA TYR A 10 -58.45 7.37 -22.15
C TYR A 10 -58.70 8.88 -22.09
N THR A 11 -57.79 9.63 -21.46
CA THR A 11 -57.81 11.10 -21.40
C THR A 11 -57.20 11.76 -22.64
N ALA A 12 -56.53 11.00 -23.52
CA ALA A 12 -56.00 11.51 -24.77
C ALA A 12 -57.12 11.86 -25.77
N PRO A 13 -56.93 12.88 -26.63
CA PRO A 13 -57.95 13.30 -27.60
C PRO A 13 -58.33 12.21 -28.62
N THR A 14 -57.36 11.37 -29.02
CA THR A 14 -57.56 10.23 -29.93
C THR A 14 -56.68 9.06 -29.49
N LEU A 15 -57.00 7.85 -29.94
CA LEU A 15 -56.23 6.64 -29.66
C LEU A 15 -54.75 6.74 -30.08
N LEU A 16 -54.50 7.29 -31.27
CA LEU A 16 -53.17 7.33 -31.86
C LEU A 16 -52.32 8.51 -31.35
N GLU A 17 -52.94 9.53 -30.77
CA GLU A 17 -52.24 10.75 -30.34
C GLU A 17 -51.05 10.47 -29.41
N PRO A 18 -51.15 9.60 -28.38
CA PRO A 18 -50.00 9.26 -27.54
C PRO A 18 -48.87 8.53 -28.27
N PHE A 19 -49.21 7.67 -29.22
CA PHE A 19 -48.22 6.92 -30.00
C PHE A 19 -47.50 7.83 -31.02
N GLU A 20 -48.24 8.70 -31.69
CA GLU A 20 -47.68 9.69 -32.60
C GLU A 20 -46.85 10.74 -31.84
N PHE A 21 -47.21 11.05 -30.59
CA PHE A 21 -46.36 11.83 -29.69
C PHE A 21 -45.05 11.12 -29.35
N ALA A 22 -45.10 9.83 -29.04
CA ALA A 22 -43.90 9.03 -28.77
C ALA A 22 -42.91 9.12 -29.94
N ILE A 23 -43.42 8.99 -31.18
CA ILE A 23 -42.64 9.08 -32.42
C ILE A 23 -42.01 10.48 -32.57
N ARG A 24 -42.81 11.55 -32.49
CA ARG A 24 -42.31 12.92 -32.72
C ARG A 24 -41.40 13.45 -31.61
N SER A 25 -41.54 12.91 -30.40
CA SER A 25 -40.74 13.30 -29.22
C SER A 25 -39.51 12.41 -29.01
N GLY A 26 -39.32 11.34 -29.79
CA GLY A 26 -38.11 10.51 -29.75
C GLY A 26 -38.09 9.48 -28.63
N PHE A 27 -39.25 9.03 -28.15
CA PHE A 27 -39.34 7.89 -27.22
C PHE A 27 -38.88 6.59 -27.90
N LYS A 28 -38.37 5.66 -27.08
CA LYS A 28 -37.82 4.36 -27.53
C LYS A 28 -38.62 3.15 -27.05
N ALA A 29 -39.67 3.39 -26.28
CA ALA A 29 -40.65 2.39 -25.92
C ALA A 29 -42.06 3.00 -25.98
N PHE A 30 -43.08 2.16 -26.11
CA PHE A 30 -44.47 2.58 -26.02
C PHE A 30 -45.36 1.42 -25.57
N GLU A 31 -46.27 1.70 -24.64
CA GLU A 31 -47.20 0.70 -24.10
C GLU A 31 -48.65 0.97 -24.52
N TRP A 32 -49.30 -0.10 -24.99
CA TRP A 32 -50.72 -0.08 -25.31
C TRP A 32 -51.51 -0.62 -24.14
N PHE A 33 -52.34 0.23 -23.53
CA PHE A 33 -53.21 -0.12 -22.42
C PHE A 33 -54.69 0.03 -22.82
N PRO A 34 -55.43 -1.09 -22.97
CA PRO A 34 -56.85 -1.07 -23.32
C PRO A 34 -57.70 -0.67 -22.09
N ASP A 35 -58.05 0.60 -22.01
CA ASP A 35 -58.55 1.24 -20.79
C ASP A 35 -59.99 1.80 -20.90
N ARG A 36 -60.84 1.17 -21.73
CA ARG A 36 -62.23 1.58 -21.96
C ARG A 36 -62.99 1.86 -20.64
N LYS A 37 -63.38 3.13 -20.45
CA LYS A 37 -64.19 3.64 -19.33
C LYS A 37 -65.40 4.40 -19.88
N GLY A 38 -66.56 3.74 -19.91
CA GLY A 38 -67.79 4.32 -20.47
C GLY A 38 -67.67 4.56 -21.98
N ALA A 39 -67.91 5.79 -22.44
CA ALA A 39 -67.80 6.19 -23.85
C ALA A 39 -66.39 6.70 -24.26
N ARG A 40 -65.40 6.61 -23.36
CA ARG A 40 -64.00 7.03 -23.59
C ARG A 40 -63.05 5.85 -23.40
N GLY A 41 -61.84 5.95 -23.94
CA GLY A 41 -60.86 4.86 -23.98
C GLY A 41 -61.15 3.88 -25.12
N TRP A 42 -60.48 2.73 -25.09
CA TRP A 42 -60.48 1.78 -26.20
C TRP A 42 -60.29 0.34 -25.72
N SER A 43 -60.58 -0.61 -26.60
CA SER A 43 -60.37 -2.05 -26.45
C SER A 43 -59.62 -2.58 -27.67
N CYS A 44 -58.99 -3.74 -27.55
CA CYS A 44 -58.23 -4.35 -28.65
C CYS A 44 -59.07 -4.49 -29.95
N SER A 45 -60.36 -4.78 -29.83
CA SER A 45 -61.30 -4.89 -30.95
C SER A 45 -61.55 -3.58 -31.73
N ASP A 46 -61.31 -2.41 -31.12
CA ASP A 46 -61.53 -1.11 -31.79
C ASP A 46 -60.43 -0.74 -32.77
N VAL A 47 -59.29 -1.43 -32.69
CA VAL A 47 -58.12 -1.16 -33.54
C VAL A 47 -58.17 -2.11 -34.72
N ASP A 48 -58.57 -1.57 -35.88
CA ASP A 48 -58.67 -2.34 -37.11
C ASP A 48 -57.31 -2.86 -37.63
N LYS A 49 -57.36 -3.75 -38.62
CA LYS A 49 -56.16 -4.41 -39.16
C LYS A 49 -55.16 -3.44 -39.79
N ASP A 50 -55.64 -2.37 -40.42
CA ASP A 50 -54.78 -1.39 -41.08
C ASP A 50 -54.08 -0.51 -40.04
N THR A 51 -54.79 -0.13 -38.98
CA THR A 51 -54.22 0.60 -37.84
C THR A 51 -53.19 -0.25 -37.10
N ARG A 52 -53.46 -1.54 -36.85
CA ARG A 52 -52.48 -2.47 -36.26
C ARG A 52 -51.20 -2.57 -37.10
N ARG A 53 -51.34 -2.63 -38.44
CA ARG A 53 -50.19 -2.64 -39.37
C ARG A 53 -49.41 -1.32 -39.29
N TYR A 54 -50.11 -0.19 -39.30
CA TYR A 54 -49.51 1.13 -39.15
C TYR A 54 -48.66 1.23 -37.88
N ILE A 55 -49.21 0.81 -36.74
CA ILE A 55 -48.51 0.80 -35.44
C ILE A 55 -47.20 -0.01 -35.55
N LYS A 56 -47.29 -1.25 -36.07
CA LYS A 56 -46.14 -2.14 -36.21
C LYS A 56 -45.04 -1.57 -37.10
N GLU A 57 -45.43 -1.04 -38.26
CA GLU A 57 -44.48 -0.48 -39.23
C GLU A 57 -43.81 0.79 -38.71
N LYS A 58 -44.57 1.69 -38.07
CA LYS A 58 -44.03 2.92 -37.47
C LYS A 58 -43.14 2.63 -36.28
N ALA A 59 -43.52 1.74 -35.38
CA ALA A 59 -42.69 1.37 -34.24
C ALA A 59 -41.33 0.79 -34.72
N LYS A 60 -41.36 -0.08 -35.73
CA LYS A 60 -40.13 -0.62 -36.34
C LYS A 60 -39.27 0.47 -37.00
N ALA A 61 -39.88 1.40 -37.73
CA ALA A 61 -39.15 2.47 -38.43
C ALA A 61 -38.46 3.45 -37.47
N HIS A 62 -38.99 3.64 -36.26
CA HIS A 62 -38.47 4.60 -35.27
C HIS A 62 -37.70 3.94 -34.09
N ASP A 63 -37.48 2.62 -34.14
CA ASP A 63 -36.86 1.82 -33.07
C ASP A 63 -37.60 1.97 -31.73
N ILE A 64 -38.92 1.82 -31.77
CA ILE A 64 -39.80 1.84 -30.60
C ILE A 64 -40.13 0.41 -30.20
N SER A 65 -39.75 0.02 -28.98
CA SER A 65 -40.12 -1.26 -28.39
C SER A 65 -41.57 -1.21 -27.89
N LEU A 66 -42.44 -2.07 -28.42
CA LEU A 66 -43.86 -2.10 -28.03
C LEU A 66 -44.12 -3.11 -26.91
N SER A 67 -44.93 -2.70 -25.92
CA SER A 67 -45.55 -3.58 -24.93
C SER A 67 -47.08 -3.40 -24.92
N VAL A 68 -47.80 -4.36 -24.36
CA VAL A 68 -49.25 -4.28 -24.17
C VAL A 68 -49.62 -4.63 -22.74
N HIS A 69 -50.35 -3.76 -22.08
CA HIS A 69 -50.85 -3.99 -20.73
C HIS A 69 -52.20 -4.71 -20.78
N MET A 70 -52.40 -5.72 -19.94
CA MET A 70 -53.69 -6.39 -19.80
C MET A 70 -54.75 -5.43 -19.23
N PRO A 71 -56.02 -5.49 -19.69
CA PRO A 71 -57.08 -4.67 -19.09
C PRO A 71 -57.19 -4.91 -17.58
N LEU A 72 -57.52 -3.87 -16.79
CA LEU A 72 -57.57 -3.95 -15.32
C LEU A 72 -58.48 -5.06 -14.77
N TRP A 73 -59.51 -5.43 -15.53
CA TRP A 73 -60.51 -6.43 -15.17
C TRP A 73 -60.14 -7.84 -15.68
N ALA A 74 -59.09 -7.99 -16.49
CA ALA A 74 -58.66 -9.27 -17.06
C ALA A 74 -57.86 -10.10 -16.04
N ASN A 75 -58.52 -10.47 -14.95
CA ASN A 75 -57.93 -11.26 -13.89
C ASN A 75 -57.85 -12.75 -14.29
N PRO A 76 -56.65 -13.36 -14.37
CA PRO A 76 -56.49 -14.75 -14.78
C PRO A 76 -57.12 -15.75 -13.79
N LEU A 77 -57.42 -15.34 -12.56
CA LEU A 77 -58.10 -16.18 -11.56
C LEU A 77 -59.61 -16.33 -11.80
N GLU A 78 -60.19 -15.58 -12.74
CA GLU A 78 -61.60 -15.62 -13.08
C GLU A 78 -61.81 -16.30 -14.45
N ASN A 79 -62.73 -17.27 -14.51
CA ASN A 79 -62.93 -18.11 -15.71
C ASN A 79 -63.37 -17.30 -16.95
N ASP A 80 -64.06 -16.18 -16.74
CA ASP A 80 -64.61 -15.35 -17.81
C ASP A 80 -63.55 -14.41 -18.45
N SER A 81 -62.36 -14.30 -17.87
CA SER A 81 -61.29 -13.39 -18.34
C SER A 81 -60.43 -13.96 -19.47
N MET A 82 -60.39 -15.29 -19.64
CA MET A 82 -59.43 -15.94 -20.54
C MET A 82 -59.61 -15.54 -22.00
N GLY A 83 -60.86 -15.33 -22.45
CA GLY A 83 -61.14 -14.87 -23.82
C GLY A 83 -60.49 -13.51 -24.11
N SER A 84 -60.57 -12.58 -23.17
CA SER A 84 -60.00 -11.24 -23.31
C SER A 84 -58.48 -11.20 -23.15
N ILE A 85 -57.92 -12.12 -22.37
CA ILE A 85 -56.46 -12.32 -22.28
C ILE A 85 -55.91 -12.80 -23.62
N ILE A 86 -56.58 -13.77 -24.25
CA ILE A 86 -56.21 -14.27 -25.60
C ILE A 86 -56.34 -13.16 -26.63
N GLU A 87 -57.44 -12.39 -26.61
CA GLU A 87 -57.63 -11.25 -27.53
C GLU A 87 -56.50 -10.21 -27.40
N THR A 88 -56.07 -9.93 -26.16
CA THR A 88 -54.96 -9.00 -25.88
C THR A 88 -53.62 -9.56 -26.38
N LEU A 89 -53.36 -10.86 -26.21
CA LEU A 89 -52.18 -11.54 -26.74
C LEU A 89 -52.14 -11.51 -28.28
N GLU A 90 -53.27 -11.77 -28.93
CA GLU A 90 -53.39 -11.66 -30.39
C GLU A 90 -53.15 -10.22 -30.85
N PHE A 91 -53.71 -9.24 -30.15
CA PHE A 91 -53.44 -7.83 -30.44
C PHE A 91 -51.94 -7.51 -30.31
N ALA A 92 -51.30 -7.90 -29.22
CA ALA A 92 -49.87 -7.74 -28.98
C ALA A 92 -49.02 -8.35 -30.11
N SER A 93 -49.35 -9.57 -30.53
CA SER A 93 -48.69 -10.24 -31.66
C SER A 93 -48.88 -9.48 -32.98
N HIS A 94 -50.10 -9.01 -33.26
CA HIS A 94 -50.42 -8.28 -34.49
C HIS A 94 -49.68 -6.95 -34.62
N ILE A 95 -49.55 -6.19 -33.53
CA ILE A 95 -48.80 -4.93 -33.53
C ILE A 95 -47.29 -5.13 -33.41
N GLY A 96 -46.83 -6.36 -33.09
CA GLY A 96 -45.42 -6.68 -32.94
C GLY A 96 -44.84 -6.27 -31.58
N ALA A 97 -45.63 -6.31 -30.52
CA ALA A 97 -45.17 -6.14 -29.16
C ALA A 97 -44.26 -7.30 -28.73
N VAL A 98 -43.26 -7.00 -27.90
CA VAL A 98 -42.28 -7.97 -27.40
C VAL A 98 -42.59 -8.42 -25.97
N LEU A 99 -43.54 -7.76 -25.32
CA LEU A 99 -43.87 -7.95 -23.91
C LEU A 99 -45.36 -7.68 -23.68
N ILE A 100 -46.00 -8.51 -22.86
CA ILE A 100 -47.27 -8.20 -22.21
C ILE A 100 -47.07 -7.98 -20.71
N ASN A 101 -47.84 -7.07 -20.15
CA ASN A 101 -47.84 -6.79 -18.72
C ASN A 101 -49.16 -7.23 -18.07
N ILE A 102 -49.09 -7.89 -16.91
CA ILE A 102 -50.25 -8.41 -16.18
C ILE A 102 -50.08 -8.25 -14.67
N HIS A 103 -51.11 -7.78 -13.97
CA HIS A 103 -51.08 -7.62 -12.52
C HIS A 103 -50.97 -8.95 -11.78
N LEU A 104 -50.25 -8.93 -10.65
CA LEU A 104 -50.25 -10.01 -9.66
C LEU A 104 -51.52 -9.94 -8.81
N TYR A 105 -52.38 -10.94 -8.97
CA TYR A 105 -53.60 -11.13 -8.18
C TYR A 105 -53.36 -12.20 -7.11
N THR A 106 -53.61 -11.87 -5.84
CA THR A 106 -53.25 -12.72 -4.68
C THR A 106 -54.46 -13.23 -3.89
N GLU A 107 -55.68 -12.84 -4.27
CA GLU A 107 -56.92 -13.12 -3.53
C GLU A 107 -57.28 -14.61 -3.40
N LYS A 108 -56.87 -15.46 -4.35
CA LYS A 108 -57.01 -16.93 -4.28
C LYS A 108 -55.70 -17.65 -3.91
N GLY A 109 -54.67 -16.90 -3.52
CA GLY A 109 -53.32 -17.40 -3.21
C GLY A 109 -52.39 -17.52 -4.43
N LEU A 110 -51.08 -17.49 -4.18
CA LEU A 110 -50.05 -17.50 -5.23
C LEU A 110 -50.02 -18.80 -6.05
N ASP A 111 -50.34 -19.95 -5.44
CA ASP A 111 -50.40 -21.22 -6.17
C ASP A 111 -51.53 -21.22 -7.20
N ALA A 112 -52.71 -20.69 -6.86
CA ALA A 112 -53.83 -20.58 -7.80
C ALA A 112 -53.51 -19.59 -8.94
N TYR A 113 -52.83 -18.48 -8.63
CA TYR A 113 -52.36 -17.53 -9.62
C TYR A 113 -51.34 -18.16 -10.58
N LEU A 114 -50.42 -18.95 -10.04
CA LEU A 114 -49.44 -19.67 -10.85
C LEU A 114 -50.12 -20.64 -11.84
N GLU A 115 -51.07 -21.44 -11.38
CA GLU A 115 -51.81 -22.36 -12.27
C GLU A 115 -52.58 -21.60 -13.37
N ALA A 116 -53.10 -20.41 -13.04
CA ALA A 116 -53.83 -19.57 -13.99
C ALA A 116 -52.91 -18.88 -15.03
N ILE A 117 -51.70 -18.47 -14.64
CA ILE A 117 -50.78 -17.73 -15.52
C ILE A 117 -49.89 -18.64 -16.39
N LEU A 118 -49.64 -19.89 -15.98
CA LEU A 118 -48.81 -20.82 -16.76
C LEU A 118 -49.30 -21.04 -18.21
N PRO A 119 -50.60 -21.27 -18.48
CA PRO A 119 -51.12 -21.35 -19.85
C PRO A 119 -50.88 -20.06 -20.64
N ILE A 120 -51.02 -18.89 -20.00
CA ILE A 120 -50.82 -17.58 -20.62
C ILE A 120 -49.35 -17.41 -21.02
N ILE A 121 -48.42 -17.77 -20.12
CA ILE A 121 -46.98 -17.72 -20.38
C ILE A 121 -46.60 -18.61 -21.57
N ARG A 122 -47.18 -19.81 -21.67
CA ARG A 122 -46.94 -20.72 -22.80
C ARG A 122 -47.43 -20.13 -24.13
N ILE A 123 -48.66 -19.63 -24.17
CA ILE A 123 -49.22 -19.00 -25.37
C ILE A 123 -48.40 -17.77 -25.77
N ALA A 124 -48.02 -16.91 -24.81
CA ALA A 124 -47.19 -15.75 -25.07
C ALA A 124 -45.80 -16.16 -25.61
N SER A 125 -45.19 -17.19 -25.03
CA SER A 125 -43.91 -17.73 -25.47
C SER A 125 -43.97 -18.26 -26.91
N ASP A 126 -45.04 -18.97 -27.29
CA ASP A 126 -45.24 -19.44 -28.67
C ASP A 126 -45.36 -18.29 -29.67
N MET A 127 -45.84 -17.12 -29.22
CA MET A 127 -45.90 -15.89 -30.01
C MET A 127 -44.60 -15.06 -29.97
N GLY A 128 -43.58 -15.50 -29.21
CA GLY A 128 -42.33 -14.77 -29.01
C GLY A 128 -42.46 -13.55 -28.10
N ILE A 129 -43.49 -13.52 -27.24
CA ILE A 129 -43.83 -12.41 -26.35
C ILE A 129 -43.49 -12.79 -24.91
N LYS A 130 -42.82 -11.89 -24.18
CA LYS A 130 -42.52 -12.08 -22.75
C LYS A 130 -43.71 -11.68 -21.88
N VAL A 131 -43.84 -12.29 -20.71
CA VAL A 131 -44.84 -11.92 -19.70
C VAL A 131 -44.16 -11.19 -18.54
N ALA A 132 -44.54 -9.95 -18.29
CA ALA A 132 -44.16 -9.21 -17.10
C ALA A 132 -45.30 -9.26 -16.07
N VAL A 133 -44.99 -9.73 -14.86
CA VAL A 133 -45.93 -9.76 -13.74
C VAL A 133 -45.69 -8.53 -12.88
N GLU A 134 -46.73 -7.72 -12.68
CA GLU A 134 -46.65 -6.41 -12.07
C GLU A 134 -47.13 -6.39 -10.61
N ASN A 135 -46.45 -5.60 -9.76
CA ASN A 135 -46.91 -5.34 -8.41
C ASN A 135 -48.11 -4.37 -8.38
N THR A 136 -49.11 -4.70 -7.58
CA THR A 136 -50.24 -3.81 -7.25
C THR A 136 -49.98 -3.08 -5.93
N PRO A 137 -50.81 -2.07 -5.53
CA PRO A 137 -50.62 -1.34 -4.26
C PRO A 137 -50.56 -2.23 -3.01
N THR A 138 -51.18 -3.41 -3.05
CA THR A 138 -51.24 -4.36 -1.94
C THR A 138 -50.26 -5.52 -2.09
N THR A 139 -49.38 -5.50 -3.10
CA THR A 139 -48.44 -6.60 -3.36
C THR A 139 -47.15 -6.38 -2.57
N PRO A 140 -46.85 -7.22 -1.55
CA PRO A 140 -45.59 -7.10 -0.83
C PRO A 140 -44.41 -7.66 -1.64
N PRO A 141 -43.16 -7.16 -1.45
CA PRO A 141 -41.98 -7.68 -2.14
C PRO A 141 -41.76 -9.18 -1.90
N GLY A 142 -42.14 -9.70 -0.73
CA GLY A 142 -42.08 -11.13 -0.41
C GLY A 142 -42.95 -12.01 -1.32
N ALA A 143 -44.03 -11.48 -1.89
CA ALA A 143 -44.89 -12.21 -2.83
C ALA A 143 -44.14 -12.54 -4.13
N PHE A 144 -43.30 -11.63 -4.63
CA PHE A 144 -42.46 -11.87 -5.80
C PHE A 144 -41.39 -12.92 -5.54
N ASN A 145 -40.72 -12.85 -4.37
CA ASN A 145 -39.76 -13.87 -3.94
C ASN A 145 -40.39 -15.26 -3.98
N ARG A 146 -41.60 -15.39 -3.42
CA ARG A 146 -42.32 -16.66 -3.40
C ARG A 146 -42.80 -17.10 -4.78
N LEU A 147 -43.37 -16.19 -5.58
CA LEU A 147 -43.87 -16.50 -6.92
C LEU A 147 -42.75 -17.01 -7.83
N PHE A 148 -41.63 -16.29 -7.91
CA PHE A 148 -40.50 -16.69 -8.75
C PHE A 148 -39.80 -17.95 -8.24
N GLU A 149 -39.79 -18.19 -6.92
CA GLU A 149 -39.38 -19.48 -6.38
C GLU A 149 -40.30 -20.63 -6.87
N LEU A 150 -41.62 -20.45 -6.84
CA LEU A 150 -42.58 -21.45 -7.30
C LEU A 150 -42.47 -21.69 -8.82
N ILE A 151 -42.29 -20.64 -9.62
CA ILE A 151 -42.06 -20.76 -11.07
C ILE A 151 -40.81 -21.62 -11.33
N ARG A 152 -39.67 -21.29 -10.70
CA ARG A 152 -38.41 -22.04 -10.87
C ARG A 152 -38.52 -23.51 -10.48
N ARG A 153 -39.32 -23.85 -9.47
CA ARG A 153 -39.54 -25.23 -9.03
C ARG A 153 -40.40 -26.03 -10.00
N ARG A 154 -41.31 -25.39 -10.74
CA ARG A 154 -42.26 -26.03 -11.64
C ARG A 154 -41.72 -26.16 -13.06
N GLU A 155 -41.22 -25.06 -13.64
CA GLU A 155 -40.68 -25.02 -15.01
C GLU A 155 -39.57 -23.96 -15.12
N GLN A 156 -38.47 -24.26 -15.80
CA GLN A 156 -37.46 -23.26 -16.17
C GLN A 156 -37.97 -22.40 -17.35
N ILE A 157 -38.89 -21.48 -17.08
CA ILE A 157 -39.44 -20.58 -18.10
C ILE A 157 -38.63 -19.29 -18.15
N ASN A 158 -37.86 -19.09 -19.22
CA ASN A 158 -37.06 -17.88 -19.45
C ASN A 158 -37.87 -16.70 -20.05
N HIS A 159 -39.19 -16.86 -20.22
CA HIS A 159 -40.08 -15.91 -20.88
C HIS A 159 -40.95 -15.09 -19.89
N VAL A 160 -40.67 -15.16 -18.58
CA VAL A 160 -41.39 -14.42 -17.54
C VAL A 160 -40.45 -13.57 -16.70
N GLY A 161 -40.89 -12.38 -16.31
CA GLY A 161 -40.15 -11.49 -15.41
C GLY A 161 -41.08 -10.55 -14.66
N MET A 162 -40.50 -9.67 -13.84
CA MET A 162 -41.26 -8.69 -13.06
C MET A 162 -41.41 -7.38 -13.84
N CYS A 163 -42.61 -6.81 -13.82
CA CYS A 163 -42.80 -5.38 -14.01
C CYS A 163 -42.76 -4.71 -12.64
N LEU A 164 -41.89 -3.71 -12.48
CA LEU A 164 -41.88 -2.88 -11.28
C LEU A 164 -42.69 -1.62 -11.53
N ASP A 165 -43.86 -1.54 -10.91
CA ASP A 165 -44.59 -0.30 -10.74
C ASP A 165 -44.07 0.44 -9.51
N VAL A 166 -43.39 1.55 -9.77
CA VAL A 166 -42.75 2.37 -8.74
C VAL A 166 -43.77 3.09 -7.86
N GLY A 167 -44.90 3.51 -8.43
CA GLY A 167 -45.94 4.21 -7.69
C GLY A 167 -46.66 3.29 -6.73
N HIS A 168 -47.06 2.10 -7.18
CA HIS A 168 -47.61 1.05 -6.34
C HIS A 168 -46.61 0.61 -5.26
N ALA A 169 -45.33 0.43 -5.62
CA ALA A 169 -44.28 0.06 -4.66
C ALA A 169 -44.08 1.12 -3.57
N ASN A 170 -44.34 2.40 -3.88
CA ASN A 170 -44.23 3.49 -2.91
C ASN A 170 -45.35 3.44 -1.85
N ILE A 171 -46.58 3.13 -2.25
CA ILE A 171 -47.76 3.11 -1.35
C ILE A 171 -47.99 1.75 -0.66
N CYS A 172 -47.19 0.73 -0.99
CA CYS A 172 -47.25 -0.57 -0.33
C CYS A 172 -46.94 -0.45 1.17
N GLU A 173 -47.78 -1.09 2.01
CA GLU A 173 -47.70 -0.98 3.48
C GLU A 173 -46.32 -1.42 4.04
N GLU A 174 -45.71 -2.45 3.45
CA GLU A 174 -44.41 -2.97 3.89
C GLU A 174 -43.24 -2.03 3.61
N THR A 175 -43.35 -1.20 2.57
CA THR A 175 -42.29 -0.30 2.11
C THR A 175 -42.40 1.09 2.72
N ARG A 176 -43.59 1.55 3.10
CA ARG A 176 -43.83 2.81 3.83
C ARG A 176 -43.23 4.05 3.15
N ASN A 177 -43.61 4.31 1.90
CA ASN A 177 -43.13 5.45 1.09
C ASN A 177 -41.65 5.34 0.70
N ASP A 178 -41.18 4.11 0.53
CA ASP A 178 -39.82 3.79 0.12
C ASP A 178 -39.83 2.67 -0.93
N TYR A 179 -40.04 3.05 -2.19
CA TYR A 179 -39.97 2.11 -3.32
C TYR A 179 -38.56 1.52 -3.53
N ILE A 180 -37.49 2.15 -3.00
CA ILE A 180 -36.13 1.58 -3.06
C ILE A 180 -36.05 0.34 -2.17
N ARG A 181 -36.64 0.41 -0.97
CA ARG A 181 -36.77 -0.75 -0.09
C ARG A 181 -37.51 -1.92 -0.74
N PHE A 182 -38.49 -1.66 -1.62
CA PHE A 182 -39.15 -2.71 -2.41
C PHE A 182 -38.13 -3.52 -3.21
N ILE A 183 -37.28 -2.80 -3.96
CA ILE A 183 -36.25 -3.37 -4.83
C ILE A 183 -35.17 -4.08 -4.01
N ASP A 184 -34.76 -3.50 -2.89
CA ASP A 184 -33.73 -4.09 -2.02
C ASP A 184 -34.24 -5.35 -1.29
N THR A 185 -35.56 -5.52 -1.16
CA THR A 185 -36.18 -6.68 -0.48
C THR A 185 -36.44 -7.85 -1.45
N ILE A 186 -36.67 -7.59 -2.74
CA ILE A 186 -36.80 -8.66 -3.72
C ILE A 186 -35.44 -9.32 -3.99
N SER A 187 -35.44 -10.62 -4.24
CA SER A 187 -34.24 -11.43 -4.47
C SER A 187 -33.49 -10.99 -5.74
N SER A 188 -32.15 -11.04 -5.71
CA SER A 188 -31.28 -10.55 -6.80
C SER A 188 -31.43 -11.35 -8.10
N ASP A 189 -31.92 -12.57 -8.02
CA ASP A 189 -32.18 -13.46 -9.15
C ASP A 189 -33.54 -13.27 -9.84
N ILE A 190 -34.39 -12.36 -9.34
CA ILE A 190 -35.66 -12.02 -9.98
C ILE A 190 -35.41 -11.02 -11.11
N PRO A 191 -35.70 -11.38 -12.38
CA PRO A 191 -35.45 -10.49 -13.49
C PRO A 191 -36.52 -9.40 -13.55
N ILE A 192 -36.14 -8.16 -13.26
CA ILE A 192 -36.95 -6.98 -13.61
C ILE A 192 -36.79 -6.78 -15.12
N ILE A 193 -37.89 -6.82 -15.87
CA ILE A 193 -37.88 -6.75 -17.34
C ILE A 193 -38.69 -5.57 -17.91
N HIS A 194 -39.52 -4.95 -17.07
CA HIS A 194 -40.34 -3.79 -17.40
C HIS A 194 -40.49 -2.91 -16.15
N VAL A 195 -40.66 -1.61 -16.33
CA VAL A 195 -40.85 -0.65 -15.23
C VAL A 195 -41.95 0.32 -15.62
N HIS A 196 -42.93 0.46 -14.75
CA HIS A 196 -43.89 1.54 -14.78
C HIS A 196 -43.47 2.63 -13.82
N LEU A 197 -43.38 3.86 -14.33
CA LEU A 197 -42.80 4.97 -13.59
C LEU A 197 -43.75 6.17 -13.60
N HIS A 198 -44.31 6.42 -12.42
CA HIS A 198 -45.05 7.63 -12.08
C HIS A 198 -44.78 7.99 -10.61
N GLU A 199 -45.22 9.16 -10.18
CA GLU A 199 -45.05 9.62 -8.80
C GLU A 199 -46.36 9.60 -8.00
N ASN A 200 -46.22 9.60 -6.68
CA ASN A 200 -47.27 9.91 -5.72
C ASN A 200 -46.63 10.42 -4.41
N TYR A 201 -47.45 10.90 -3.48
CA TYR A 201 -46.98 11.40 -2.18
C TYR A 201 -46.93 10.33 -1.08
N GLY A 202 -47.10 9.05 -1.45
CA GLY A 202 -47.13 7.95 -0.48
C GLY A 202 -48.44 7.81 0.31
N ASP A 203 -49.49 8.50 -0.12
CA ASP A 203 -50.81 8.52 0.53
C ASP A 203 -51.88 7.82 -0.31
N THR A 204 -51.89 8.13 -1.61
CA THR A 204 -52.84 7.62 -2.59
C THR A 204 -52.16 7.46 -3.93
N ASP A 205 -52.76 6.62 -4.77
CA ASP A 205 -52.26 6.35 -6.10
C ASP A 205 -52.60 7.46 -7.10
N SER A 206 -51.94 8.60 -6.93
CA SER A 206 -52.22 9.85 -7.66
C SER A 206 -51.66 9.91 -9.08
N HIS A 207 -50.85 8.92 -9.48
CA HIS A 207 -50.29 8.79 -10.83
C HIS A 207 -49.49 10.01 -11.35
N LEU A 208 -48.97 10.90 -10.51
CA LEU A 208 -48.38 12.17 -10.97
C LEU A 208 -47.29 11.98 -12.05
N PRO A 209 -47.21 12.86 -13.08
CA PRO A 209 -46.11 12.80 -14.04
C PRO A 209 -44.75 12.93 -13.35
N LEU A 210 -43.76 12.20 -13.86
CA LEU A 210 -42.41 12.21 -13.28
C LEU A 210 -41.82 13.64 -13.24
N PHE A 211 -41.18 13.99 -12.13
CA PHE A 211 -40.64 15.33 -11.82
C PHE A 211 -41.68 16.43 -11.64
N THR A 212 -42.94 16.06 -11.40
CA THR A 212 -43.98 17.03 -11.01
C THR A 212 -44.44 16.86 -9.57
N GLY A 213 -44.16 15.70 -8.97
CA GLY A 213 -44.34 15.40 -7.56
C GLY A 213 -43.04 15.58 -6.74
N PRO A 214 -42.75 14.69 -5.78
CA PRO A 214 -41.58 14.82 -4.89
C PRO A 214 -40.23 14.99 -5.59
N SER A 215 -40.01 14.33 -6.74
CA SER A 215 -38.73 14.44 -7.47
C SER A 215 -38.51 15.76 -8.19
N LYS A 216 -39.53 16.64 -8.23
CA LYS A 216 -39.36 18.02 -8.69
C LYS A 216 -38.32 18.75 -7.83
N GLU A 217 -38.44 18.62 -6.51
CA GLU A 217 -37.59 19.27 -5.52
C GLU A 217 -36.35 18.41 -5.16
N ASN A 218 -36.50 17.08 -5.15
CA ASN A 218 -35.42 16.17 -4.79
C ASN A 218 -35.46 14.86 -5.59
N ASP A 219 -34.60 14.75 -6.60
CA ASP A 219 -34.53 13.57 -7.48
C ASP A 219 -33.67 12.42 -6.95
N LEU A 220 -33.20 12.47 -5.69
CA LEU A 220 -32.34 11.43 -5.10
C LEU A 220 -32.96 10.04 -5.18
N GLY A 221 -34.26 9.90 -4.93
CA GLY A 221 -34.96 8.62 -5.04
C GLY A 221 -34.93 8.04 -6.46
N ILE A 222 -35.08 8.90 -7.47
CA ILE A 222 -34.98 8.49 -8.88
C ILE A 222 -33.53 8.11 -9.25
N ARG A 223 -32.54 8.84 -8.73
CA ARG A 223 -31.12 8.49 -8.92
C ARG A 223 -30.78 7.12 -8.32
N GLU A 224 -31.23 6.85 -7.10
CA GLU A 224 -31.02 5.56 -6.44
C GLU A 224 -31.80 4.43 -7.15
N LEU A 225 -33.01 4.69 -7.65
CA LEU A 225 -33.76 3.75 -8.48
C LEU A 225 -32.95 3.34 -9.72
N ILE A 226 -32.42 4.32 -10.46
CA ILE A 226 -31.60 4.07 -11.65
C ILE A 226 -30.31 3.31 -11.30
N LYS A 227 -29.64 3.65 -10.18
CA LYS A 227 -28.48 2.89 -9.68
C LYS A 227 -28.82 1.42 -9.45
N ARG A 228 -29.95 1.12 -8.79
CA ARG A 228 -30.39 -0.25 -8.45
C ARG A 228 -30.78 -1.02 -9.70
N LEU A 229 -31.49 -0.39 -10.63
CA LEU A 229 -31.80 -1.00 -11.92
C LEU A 229 -30.53 -1.33 -12.72
N LYS A 230 -29.53 -0.44 -12.74
CA LYS A 230 -28.23 -0.71 -13.38
C LYS A 230 -27.48 -1.85 -12.70
N HIS A 231 -27.40 -1.85 -11.37
CA HIS A 231 -26.73 -2.91 -10.61
C HIS A 231 -27.34 -4.29 -10.87
N ARG A 232 -28.66 -4.35 -11.07
CA ARG A 232 -29.39 -5.57 -11.48
C ARG A 232 -29.31 -5.90 -12.97
N GLY A 233 -28.56 -5.13 -13.75
CA GLY A 233 -28.41 -5.36 -15.19
C GLY A 233 -29.67 -5.09 -16.01
N PHE A 234 -30.58 -4.23 -15.55
CA PHE A 234 -31.84 -3.92 -16.23
C PHE A 234 -31.60 -3.35 -17.64
N ARG A 235 -32.27 -3.94 -18.64
CA ARG A 235 -32.22 -3.54 -20.06
C ARG A 235 -33.62 -3.41 -20.69
N GLY A 236 -34.66 -3.32 -19.86
CA GLY A 236 -36.07 -3.25 -20.28
C GLY A 236 -36.55 -1.84 -20.63
N SER A 237 -37.87 -1.71 -20.73
CA SER A 237 -38.56 -0.44 -20.96
C SER A 237 -39.00 0.20 -19.64
N ILE A 238 -38.90 1.52 -19.56
CA ILE A 238 -39.45 2.38 -18.50
C ILE A 238 -40.60 3.16 -19.13
N ILE A 239 -41.83 2.90 -18.71
CA ILE A 239 -43.04 3.50 -19.26
C ILE A 239 -43.58 4.55 -18.30
N PHE A 240 -43.78 5.77 -18.80
CA PHE A 240 -44.48 6.83 -18.09
C PHE A 240 -45.98 6.61 -18.16
N GLU A 241 -46.60 6.35 -17.01
CA GLU A 241 -47.99 5.93 -16.92
C GLU A 241 -49.01 7.06 -16.87
N GLN A 242 -48.75 8.17 -17.56
CA GLN A 242 -49.71 9.26 -17.66
C GLN A 242 -49.71 9.98 -18.99
N TRP A 243 -50.86 10.58 -19.27
CA TRP A 243 -51.04 11.54 -20.35
C TRP A 243 -51.34 12.94 -19.77
N PRO A 244 -50.33 13.78 -19.54
CA PRO A 244 -50.51 15.10 -18.95
C PRO A 244 -51.01 16.12 -19.98
N ASN A 245 -51.57 17.22 -19.49
CA ASN A 245 -51.90 18.39 -20.30
C ASN A 245 -51.10 19.61 -19.79
N PRO A 246 -50.14 20.16 -20.56
CA PRO A 246 -49.76 19.75 -21.92
C PRO A 246 -48.91 18.47 -21.98
N PRO A 247 -48.93 17.69 -23.09
CA PRO A 247 -48.11 16.49 -23.26
C PRO A 247 -46.59 16.71 -23.23
N SER A 248 -46.13 17.96 -23.43
CA SER A 248 -44.70 18.32 -23.42
C SER A 248 -44.00 17.97 -22.10
N ILE A 249 -44.74 17.87 -21.00
CA ILE A 249 -44.23 17.45 -19.68
C ILE A 249 -43.56 16.07 -19.76
N LEU A 250 -44.09 15.15 -20.58
CA LEU A 250 -43.48 13.83 -20.76
C LEU A 250 -42.10 13.92 -21.41
N LYS A 251 -41.91 14.86 -22.33
CA LYS A 251 -40.62 15.07 -23.01
C LYS A 251 -39.58 15.68 -22.05
N GLU A 252 -39.99 16.66 -21.26
CA GLU A 252 -39.12 17.24 -20.21
C GLU A 252 -38.68 16.17 -19.20
N ALA A 253 -39.61 15.30 -18.79
CA ALA A 253 -39.30 14.19 -17.90
C ALA A 253 -38.35 13.17 -18.55
N GLN A 254 -38.52 12.86 -19.84
CA GLN A 254 -37.62 11.98 -20.57
C GLN A 254 -36.19 12.53 -20.61
N GLU A 255 -36.02 13.81 -20.98
CA GLU A 255 -34.71 14.46 -21.07
C GLU A 255 -33.98 14.48 -19.72
N ARG A 256 -34.70 14.81 -18.64
CA ARG A 256 -34.14 14.81 -17.29
C ARG A 256 -33.75 13.40 -16.82
N LEU A 257 -34.59 12.39 -17.09
CA LEU A 257 -34.29 11.01 -16.72
C LEU A 257 -33.07 10.47 -17.49
N LEU A 258 -32.91 10.82 -18.77
CA LEU A 258 -31.72 10.48 -19.55
C LEU A 258 -30.45 11.09 -18.95
N SER A 259 -30.48 12.36 -18.56
CA SER A 259 -29.36 13.02 -17.87
C SER A 259 -28.99 12.32 -16.56
N ILE A 260 -29.99 11.89 -15.78
CA ILE A 260 -29.75 11.09 -14.56
C ILE A 260 -29.07 9.76 -14.90
N ILE A 261 -29.57 9.04 -15.92
CA ILE A 261 -28.98 7.77 -16.37
C ILE A 261 -27.52 7.96 -16.81
N GLU A 262 -27.17 9.04 -17.48
CA GLU A 262 -25.79 9.35 -17.87
C GLU A 262 -24.91 9.68 -16.67
N SER A 263 -25.39 10.50 -15.73
CA SER A 263 -24.62 10.94 -14.55
C SER A 263 -24.21 9.80 -13.60
N VAL A 264 -24.93 8.69 -13.61
CA VAL A 264 -24.65 7.51 -12.77
C VAL A 264 -23.53 6.63 -13.36
N ASN A 265 -22.83 7.04 -14.43
CA ASN A 265 -21.80 6.23 -15.12
C ASN A 265 -20.34 6.45 -14.68
N THR A 266 -20.04 7.27 -13.67
CA THR A 266 -18.64 7.54 -13.28
C THR A 266 -18.20 6.69 -12.10
N THR A 267 -17.41 5.65 -12.36
CA THR A 267 -16.47 5.14 -11.36
C THR A 267 -15.36 6.19 -11.21
N PRO A 268 -15.06 6.70 -10.01
CA PRO A 268 -14.05 7.72 -9.84
C PRO A 268 -12.66 7.18 -10.19
N CYS A 269 -11.89 7.94 -10.99
CA CYS A 269 -10.43 7.73 -11.14
C CYS A 269 -9.70 8.32 -9.91
N ASN A 270 -8.40 8.01 -9.70
CA ASN A 270 -7.61 8.54 -8.56
C ASN A 270 -7.69 10.06 -8.35
N GLY A 271 -7.92 10.86 -9.40
CA GLY A 271 -8.12 12.30 -9.29
C GLY A 271 -9.45 12.72 -8.61
N ASP A 272 -10.45 11.84 -8.62
CA ASP A 272 -11.85 12.13 -8.28
C ASP A 272 -12.18 11.77 -6.81
N LEU A 273 -11.29 11.08 -6.09
CA LEU A 273 -11.51 10.76 -4.67
C LEU A 273 -11.57 12.01 -3.77
N VAL A 274 -10.73 13.01 -4.02
CA VAL A 274 -10.78 14.29 -3.29
C VAL A 274 -12.14 14.97 -3.49
N LYS A 275 -12.71 14.87 -4.70
CA LYS A 275 -14.01 15.44 -5.03
C LYS A 275 -15.13 14.81 -4.20
N LEU A 276 -15.06 13.52 -3.90
CA LEU A 276 -16.01 12.87 -3.00
C LEU A 276 -16.08 13.59 -1.65
N PHE A 277 -14.94 13.95 -1.05
CA PHE A 277 -14.89 14.66 0.23
C PHE A 277 -15.29 16.14 0.13
N ILE A 278 -15.01 16.80 -1.00
CA ILE A 278 -15.53 18.15 -1.29
C ILE A 278 -17.06 18.11 -1.41
N ASP A 279 -17.61 17.10 -2.08
CA ASP A 279 -19.05 16.90 -2.21
C ASP A 279 -19.70 16.63 -0.86
N ILE A 280 -19.01 15.96 0.08
CA ILE A 280 -19.47 15.87 1.47
C ILE A 280 -19.59 17.27 2.06
N GLU A 281 -18.55 18.11 1.96
CA GLU A 281 -18.58 19.46 2.55
C GLU A 281 -19.67 20.35 1.96
N HIS A 282 -19.96 20.23 0.66
CA HIS A 282 -21.04 20.98 0.03
C HIS A 282 -22.44 20.50 0.43
N ASN A 283 -22.63 19.18 0.57
CA ASN A 283 -23.96 18.59 0.74
C ASN A 283 -24.32 18.28 2.20
N ALA A 284 -23.33 18.15 3.09
CA ALA A 284 -23.50 17.78 4.49
C ALA A 284 -23.08 18.92 5.41
N LYS A 285 -24.03 19.46 6.18
CA LYS A 285 -23.79 20.59 7.07
C LYS A 285 -23.50 20.18 8.50
N SER A 286 -24.20 19.16 8.98
CA SER A 286 -24.09 18.66 10.35
C SER A 286 -23.06 17.53 10.46
N TRP A 287 -22.49 17.34 11.65
CA TRP A 287 -21.53 16.24 11.92
C TRP A 287 -22.11 14.87 11.53
N ARG A 288 -23.40 14.67 11.79
CA ARG A 288 -24.14 13.44 11.43
C ARG A 288 -24.15 13.19 9.92
N GLU A 289 -24.46 14.22 9.13
CA GLU A 289 -24.52 14.08 7.68
C GLU A 289 -23.13 13.77 7.11
N LYS A 290 -22.09 14.42 7.64
CA LYS A 290 -20.70 14.19 7.23
C LYS A 290 -20.29 12.73 7.50
N LEU A 291 -20.55 12.22 8.71
CA LEU A 291 -20.29 10.80 9.03
C LEU A 291 -21.12 9.84 8.17
N ASN A 292 -22.39 10.18 7.89
CA ASN A 292 -23.24 9.32 7.07
C ASN A 292 -22.76 9.26 5.61
N SER A 293 -22.24 10.37 5.08
CA SER A 293 -21.64 10.38 3.74
C SER A 293 -20.34 9.56 3.71
N ILE A 294 -19.50 9.63 4.75
CA ILE A 294 -18.32 8.76 4.88
C ILE A 294 -18.73 7.28 4.88
N TYR A 295 -19.74 6.90 5.67
CA TYR A 295 -20.28 5.54 5.66
C TYR A 295 -20.70 5.09 4.24
N ASN A 296 -21.43 5.95 3.52
CA ASN A 296 -21.90 5.63 2.18
C ASN A 296 -20.74 5.43 1.19
N ILE A 297 -19.74 6.32 1.22
CA ILE A 297 -18.56 6.24 0.35
C ILE A 297 -17.76 4.97 0.67
N LEU A 298 -17.46 4.70 1.94
CA LEU A 298 -16.74 3.48 2.32
C LEU A 298 -17.50 2.21 1.89
N ARG A 299 -18.83 2.20 2.07
CA ARG A 299 -19.67 1.06 1.65
C ARG A 299 -19.66 0.86 0.13
N GLU A 300 -19.72 1.95 -0.63
CA GLU A 300 -19.78 1.92 -2.09
C GLU A 300 -18.48 1.43 -2.71
N TYR A 301 -17.33 1.80 -2.14
CA TYR A 301 -16.01 1.57 -2.73
C TYR A 301 -15.16 0.52 -2.01
N LYS A 302 -15.70 -0.22 -1.04
CA LYS A 302 -14.94 -1.20 -0.24
C LYS A 302 -14.23 -2.29 -1.05
N ASP A 303 -14.77 -2.65 -2.22
CA ASP A 303 -14.26 -3.73 -3.09
C ASP A 303 -13.46 -3.18 -4.30
N THR A 304 -12.94 -1.95 -4.21
CA THR A 304 -12.19 -1.30 -5.30
C THR A 304 -10.68 -1.26 -5.06
N ASP A 305 -9.92 -1.14 -6.15
CA ASP A 305 -8.45 -1.09 -6.11
C ASP A 305 -7.89 0.16 -5.39
N PHE A 306 -8.69 1.20 -5.19
CA PHE A 306 -8.28 2.45 -4.55
C PHE A 306 -8.73 2.57 -3.08
N ILE A 307 -9.15 1.46 -2.45
CA ILE A 307 -9.63 1.47 -1.06
C ILE A 307 -8.58 1.98 -0.06
N ASP A 308 -7.30 1.69 -0.28
CA ASP A 308 -6.22 2.14 0.60
C ASP A 308 -6.11 3.68 0.59
N GLU A 309 -6.19 4.28 -0.59
CA GLU A 309 -6.19 5.73 -0.76
C GLU A 309 -7.44 6.37 -0.16
N LEU A 310 -8.60 5.73 -0.33
CA LEU A 310 -9.86 6.19 0.29
C LEU A 310 -9.79 6.15 1.83
N LEU A 311 -9.19 5.12 2.43
CA LEU A 311 -8.98 5.04 3.88
C LEU A 311 -8.05 6.14 4.37
N ILE A 312 -7.00 6.48 3.61
CA ILE A 312 -6.10 7.60 3.93
C ILE A 312 -6.86 8.93 3.94
N TYR A 313 -7.60 9.24 2.87
CA TYR A 313 -8.41 10.46 2.83
C TYR A 313 -9.48 10.49 3.93
N THR A 314 -10.07 9.35 4.27
CA THR A 314 -11.02 9.24 5.39
C THR A 314 -10.35 9.58 6.72
N ALA A 315 -9.14 9.07 6.98
CA ALA A 315 -8.38 9.38 8.20
C ALA A 315 -8.02 10.87 8.28
N ILE A 316 -7.59 11.47 7.17
CA ILE A 316 -7.29 12.91 7.08
C ILE A 316 -8.55 13.74 7.36
N TYR A 317 -9.63 13.46 6.64
CA TYR A 317 -10.90 14.20 6.75
C TYR A 317 -11.46 14.14 8.17
N LEU A 318 -11.52 12.94 8.77
CA LEU A 318 -12.03 12.75 10.12
C LEU A 318 -11.15 13.42 11.18
N ARG A 319 -9.82 13.47 10.97
CA ARG A 319 -8.93 14.23 11.85
C ARG A 319 -9.21 15.73 11.77
N PHE A 320 -9.30 16.32 10.58
CA PHE A 320 -9.66 17.74 10.43
C PHE A 320 -11.05 18.07 11.00
N LEU A 321 -12.00 17.16 10.83
CA LEU A 321 -13.34 17.26 11.42
C LEU A 321 -13.29 17.21 12.95
N GLY A 322 -12.53 16.28 13.52
CA GLY A 322 -12.40 16.08 14.96
C GLY A 322 -11.59 17.17 15.68
N THR A 323 -10.60 17.77 15.01
CA THR A 323 -9.84 18.91 15.53
C THR A 323 -10.54 20.25 15.32
N GLY A 324 -11.68 20.27 14.63
CA GLY A 324 -12.50 21.48 14.41
C GLY A 324 -11.99 22.39 13.27
N GLU A 325 -11.03 21.92 12.47
CA GLU A 325 -10.57 22.62 11.26
C GLU A 325 -11.67 22.65 10.18
N ILE A 326 -12.51 21.60 10.14
CA ILE A 326 -13.75 21.57 9.35
C ILE A 326 -14.93 21.87 10.27
N GLN A 327 -15.68 22.92 9.95
CA GLN A 327 -16.81 23.38 10.76
C GLN A 327 -18.05 22.50 10.56
N CYS A 328 -18.85 22.34 11.62
CA CYS A 328 -20.17 21.72 11.57
C CYS A 328 -21.23 22.76 11.93
N SER A 329 -22.38 22.72 11.24
CA SER A 329 -23.50 23.63 11.48
C SER A 329 -24.82 22.89 11.69
N GLU A 330 -25.75 23.54 12.41
CA GLU A 330 -27.10 23.00 12.63
C GLU A 330 -27.90 23.00 11.32
N ASP A 331 -28.53 21.88 10.98
CA ASP A 331 -29.43 21.75 9.82
C ASP A 331 -30.91 22.04 10.15
N GLY A 332 -31.18 22.50 11.39
CA GLY A 332 -32.52 22.81 11.91
C GLY A 332 -33.41 21.60 12.21
N ARG A 333 -32.96 20.37 11.90
CA ARG A 333 -33.71 19.14 12.13
C ARG A 333 -33.37 18.54 13.50
N HIS A 334 -34.32 17.83 14.10
CA HIS A 334 -34.18 17.24 15.43
C HIS A 334 -33.64 15.81 15.35
N PHE A 335 -32.32 15.67 15.26
CA PHE A 335 -31.64 14.36 15.28
C PHE A 335 -30.92 14.14 16.61
N ARG A 336 -31.38 13.14 17.36
CA ARG A 336 -30.78 12.79 18.65
C ARG A 336 -29.43 12.07 18.47
N PRO A 337 -28.54 12.11 19.49
CA PRO A 337 -27.21 11.49 19.46
C PRO A 337 -27.16 10.01 19.05
N ASN A 338 -28.27 9.28 19.16
CA ASN A 338 -28.36 7.88 18.76
C ASN A 338 -28.16 7.64 17.26
N HIS A 339 -28.43 8.63 16.42
CA HIS A 339 -28.16 8.53 14.98
C HIS A 339 -26.65 8.53 14.69
N LEU A 340 -25.90 9.43 15.34
CA LEU A 340 -24.44 9.49 15.25
C LEU A 340 -23.81 8.19 15.72
N ALA A 341 -24.27 7.69 16.86
CA ALA A 341 -23.82 6.42 17.41
C ALA A 341 -24.08 5.26 16.43
N ARG A 342 -25.22 5.25 15.70
CA ARG A 342 -25.52 4.17 14.74
C ARG A 342 -24.59 4.21 13.54
N VAL A 343 -24.39 5.39 12.97
CA VAL A 343 -23.47 5.58 11.84
C VAL A 343 -22.04 5.20 12.24
N SER A 344 -21.60 5.58 13.44
CA SER A 344 -20.29 5.17 13.98
C SER A 344 -20.12 3.66 14.03
N LYS A 345 -21.14 2.93 14.53
CA LYS A 345 -21.12 1.46 14.53
C LYS A 345 -20.99 0.89 13.12
N GLN A 346 -21.77 1.42 12.17
CA GLN A 346 -21.76 0.96 10.77
C GLN A 346 -20.42 1.22 10.08
N ILE A 347 -19.79 2.38 10.34
CA ILE A 347 -18.44 2.67 9.84
C ILE A 347 -17.45 1.63 10.39
N GLN A 348 -17.47 1.37 11.70
CA GLN A 348 -16.54 0.42 12.30
C GLN A 348 -16.76 -1.03 11.83
N GLU A 349 -18.00 -1.43 11.55
CA GLU A 349 -18.31 -2.73 10.92
C GLU A 349 -17.61 -2.86 9.56
N LEU A 350 -17.66 -1.82 8.71
CA LEU A 350 -16.95 -1.80 7.43
C LEU A 350 -15.43 -1.82 7.62
N LEU A 351 -14.89 -1.02 8.54
CA LEU A 351 -13.45 -0.98 8.80
C LEU A 351 -12.91 -2.34 9.25
N LEU A 352 -13.69 -3.11 10.02
CA LEU A 352 -13.32 -4.47 10.42
C LEU A 352 -13.25 -5.43 9.22
N GLU A 353 -14.21 -5.35 8.28
CA GLU A 353 -14.17 -6.13 7.02
C GLU A 353 -12.89 -5.85 6.21
N MET A 354 -12.39 -4.61 6.26
CA MET A 354 -11.21 -4.16 5.51
C MET A 354 -9.89 -4.28 6.28
N SER A 355 -9.94 -4.69 7.55
CA SER A 355 -8.77 -4.77 8.44
C SER A 355 -7.88 -5.98 8.13
N SER A 356 -6.94 -5.81 7.20
CA SER A 356 -5.93 -6.83 6.90
C SER A 356 -4.58 -6.22 6.54
N GLY A 357 -3.49 -6.83 7.03
CA GLY A 357 -2.12 -6.41 6.71
C GLY A 357 -1.86 -4.95 7.10
N GLU A 358 -1.22 -4.21 6.19
CA GLU A 358 -0.79 -2.83 6.38
C GLU A 358 -1.96 -1.83 6.57
N ARG A 359 -3.18 -2.18 6.15
CA ARG A 359 -4.37 -1.32 6.34
C ARG A 359 -4.68 -1.03 7.80
N LEU A 360 -4.31 -1.95 8.70
CA LEU A 360 -4.54 -1.78 10.12
C LEU A 360 -3.92 -0.47 10.63
N PHE A 361 -2.73 -0.11 10.14
CA PHE A 361 -2.05 1.12 10.48
C PHE A 361 -2.88 2.37 10.19
N ILE A 362 -3.50 2.43 9.01
CA ILE A 362 -4.35 3.56 8.59
C ILE A 362 -5.66 3.57 9.38
N ILE A 363 -6.29 2.40 9.54
CA ILE A 363 -7.58 2.27 10.23
C ILE A 363 -7.48 2.68 11.71
N ARG A 364 -6.35 2.40 12.39
CA ARG A 364 -6.09 2.85 13.76
C ARG A 364 -6.20 4.37 13.91
N LYS A 365 -5.85 5.14 12.87
CA LYS A 365 -5.95 6.60 12.87
C LYS A 365 -7.39 7.11 12.67
N ILE A 366 -8.34 6.24 12.32
CA ILE A 366 -9.76 6.58 12.13
C ILE A 366 -10.54 6.44 13.44
N TYR A 367 -10.30 5.38 14.23
CA TYR A 367 -11.10 5.06 15.41
C TYR A 367 -11.28 6.20 16.43
N PRO A 368 -10.25 7.01 16.77
CA PRO A 368 -10.38 8.08 17.77
C PRO A 368 -11.42 9.15 17.42
N TRP A 369 -11.75 9.30 16.14
CA TRP A 369 -12.62 10.37 15.63
C TRP A 369 -14.10 9.98 15.54
N LEU A 370 -14.44 8.74 15.90
CA LEU A 370 -15.80 8.22 15.83
C LEU A 370 -16.49 8.26 17.20
N PRO A 371 -17.77 8.66 17.31
CA PRO A 371 -18.49 8.70 18.58
C PRO A 371 -18.75 7.29 19.13
N SER A 372 -19.04 7.22 20.43
CA SER A 372 -19.41 5.98 21.11
C SER A 372 -20.74 5.44 20.60
N TYR A 373 -20.80 4.13 20.43
CA TYR A 373 -22.03 3.40 20.13
C TYR A 373 -22.48 2.49 21.28
N ASP A 374 -22.11 2.84 22.50
CA ASP A 374 -22.62 2.19 23.71
C ASP A 374 -24.16 2.08 23.72
N GLY A 375 -24.68 0.99 24.29
CA GLY A 375 -26.11 0.71 24.33
C GLY A 375 -26.93 1.83 24.98
N SER A 376 -26.33 2.63 25.87
CA SER A 376 -26.96 3.83 26.45
C SER A 376 -27.20 4.94 25.42
N PHE A 377 -26.31 5.10 24.43
CA PHE A 377 -26.42 6.09 23.35
C PHE A 377 -27.24 5.60 22.16
N MET A 378 -27.41 4.28 22.01
CA MET A 378 -28.27 3.66 20.97
C MET A 378 -29.79 3.88 21.16
N LYS A 379 -30.21 4.28 22.37
CA LYS A 379 -31.61 4.46 22.75
C LYS A 379 -32.29 5.60 21.97
N ALA A 380 -33.62 5.59 21.89
CA ALA A 380 -34.37 6.66 21.22
C ALA A 380 -34.14 8.04 21.85
N GLU A 381 -33.99 8.09 23.18
CA GLU A 381 -33.66 9.30 23.94
C GLU A 381 -32.35 9.09 24.72
N PRO A 382 -31.17 9.38 24.14
CA PRO A 382 -29.89 9.36 24.85
C PRO A 382 -29.66 10.68 25.59
N LEU A 383 -28.70 10.71 26.53
CA LEU A 383 -28.28 11.90 27.28
C LEU A 383 -29.44 12.67 27.97
N THR A 384 -30.50 11.99 28.42
CA THR A 384 -31.71 12.63 28.95
C THR A 384 -31.45 13.49 30.19
N ARG A 385 -30.36 13.26 30.93
CA ARG A 385 -30.01 14.00 32.14
C ARG A 385 -29.91 15.50 31.90
N ILE A 386 -29.44 15.94 30.73
CA ILE A 386 -29.33 17.38 30.43
C ILE A 386 -30.69 18.06 30.34
N ARG A 387 -31.72 17.34 29.89
CA ARG A 387 -33.10 17.82 29.90
C ARG A 387 -33.54 18.07 31.34
N ASP A 388 -33.32 17.12 32.24
CA ASP A 388 -33.77 17.23 33.62
C ASP A 388 -33.02 18.36 34.35
N ILE A 389 -31.71 18.46 34.13
CA ILE A 389 -30.87 19.57 34.63
C ILE A 389 -31.40 20.92 34.16
N ALA A 390 -31.70 21.07 32.86
CA ALA A 390 -32.19 22.32 32.28
C ALA A 390 -33.59 22.73 32.78
N HIS A 391 -34.35 21.84 33.42
CA HIS A 391 -35.67 22.13 33.99
C HIS A 391 -35.66 22.38 35.50
N ARG A 392 -34.53 22.19 36.17
CA ARG A 392 -34.36 22.43 37.61
C ARG A 392 -34.77 23.84 38.05
N ASN A 393 -35.31 23.94 39.26
CA ASN A 393 -35.76 25.22 39.86
C ASN A 393 -34.73 25.82 40.82
N ASP A 394 -33.70 25.05 41.20
CA ASP A 394 -32.65 25.41 42.16
C ASP A 394 -31.37 25.96 41.48
N ILE A 395 -31.45 26.41 40.23
CA ILE A 395 -30.35 27.02 39.48
C ILE A 395 -30.69 28.45 39.00
N PRO A 396 -29.71 29.38 38.93
CA PRO A 396 -29.93 30.74 38.44
C PRO A 396 -30.54 30.76 37.03
N LYS A 397 -31.48 31.70 36.77
CA LYS A 397 -32.20 31.82 35.48
C LYS A 397 -31.26 31.96 34.28
N GLU A 398 -30.16 32.70 34.41
CA GLU A 398 -29.20 32.90 33.33
C GLU A 398 -28.44 31.61 32.98
N LEU A 399 -27.92 30.89 33.98
CA LEU A 399 -27.30 29.57 33.77
C LEU A 399 -28.30 28.56 33.19
N LYS A 400 -29.57 28.59 33.63
CA LYS A 400 -30.62 27.72 33.09
C LYS A 400 -30.86 27.97 31.59
N LYS A 401 -30.91 29.24 31.17
CA LYS A 401 -31.03 29.60 29.76
C LYS A 401 -29.79 29.17 28.97
N GLU A 402 -28.60 29.41 29.51
CA GLU A 402 -27.33 29.00 28.90
C GLU A 402 -27.33 27.49 28.64
N ILE A 403 -27.51 26.64 29.66
CA ILE A 403 -27.56 25.18 29.52
C ILE A 403 -28.60 24.75 28.46
N LYS A 404 -29.79 25.37 28.46
CA LYS A 404 -30.84 25.04 27.51
C LYS A 404 -30.44 25.34 26.06
N HIS A 405 -29.83 26.50 25.82
CA HIS A 405 -29.52 26.97 24.47
C HIS A 405 -28.17 26.46 23.93
N THR A 406 -27.14 26.38 24.76
CA THR A 406 -25.78 26.02 24.33
C THR A 406 -25.49 24.51 24.41
N LEU A 407 -26.23 23.75 25.21
CA LEU A 407 -26.06 22.29 25.34
C LEU A 407 -27.32 21.52 24.96
N GLN A 408 -28.43 21.67 25.69
CA GLN A 408 -29.60 20.80 25.53
C GLN A 408 -30.18 20.84 24.11
N ASN A 409 -30.51 22.04 23.60
CA ASN A 409 -31.10 22.19 22.28
C ASN A 409 -30.12 21.77 21.17
N LYS A 410 -28.83 22.07 21.38
CA LYS A 410 -27.77 21.79 20.42
C LYS A 410 -27.52 20.29 20.29
N LEU A 411 -27.40 19.55 21.41
CA LEU A 411 -27.28 18.09 21.42
C LEU A 411 -28.47 17.37 20.75
N HIS A 412 -29.67 17.96 20.78
CA HIS A 412 -30.86 17.43 20.10
C HIS A 412 -30.92 17.73 18.59
N ARG A 413 -30.04 18.58 18.08
CA ARG A 413 -30.00 19.03 16.68
C ARG A 413 -28.72 18.56 15.99
N CYS A 414 -27.58 18.97 16.54
CA CYS A 414 -26.25 18.60 16.08
C CYS A 414 -25.32 18.54 17.30
N ALA A 415 -25.11 17.35 17.85
CA ALA A 415 -24.04 17.14 18.81
C ALA A 415 -22.69 17.27 18.10
N GLY A 416 -21.73 17.97 18.70
CA GLY A 416 -20.38 18.13 18.17
C GLY A 416 -19.33 18.18 19.30
N PRO A 417 -18.04 17.87 19.01
CA PRO A 417 -16.98 17.85 20.01
C PRO A 417 -16.88 19.14 20.85
N GLU A 418 -17.26 20.28 20.30
CA GLU A 418 -17.29 21.58 20.98
C GLU A 418 -18.28 21.64 22.16
N ASP A 419 -19.27 20.74 22.20
CA ASP A 419 -20.21 20.62 23.31
C ASP A 419 -19.49 20.12 24.58
N LEU A 420 -18.40 19.36 24.43
CA LEU A 420 -17.55 18.90 25.52
C LEU A 420 -16.87 20.08 26.23
N LEU A 421 -16.29 21.00 25.45
CA LEU A 421 -15.65 22.21 25.94
C LEU A 421 -16.67 23.13 26.63
N THR A 422 -17.85 23.28 26.02
CA THR A 422 -18.96 24.05 26.60
C THR A 422 -19.37 23.47 27.95
N SER A 423 -19.54 22.15 28.03
CA SER A 423 -19.85 21.45 29.28
C SER A 423 -18.74 21.57 30.32
N GLU A 424 -17.47 21.52 29.93
CA GLU A 424 -16.33 21.63 30.85
C GLU A 424 -16.24 23.04 31.44
N ASN A 425 -16.44 24.08 30.63
CA ASN A 425 -16.44 25.47 31.08
C ASN A 425 -17.56 25.74 32.11
N ILE A 426 -18.76 25.23 31.84
CA ILE A 426 -19.87 25.31 32.80
C ILE A 426 -19.52 24.54 34.08
N LEU A 427 -18.94 23.34 33.97
CA LEU A 427 -18.55 22.53 35.13
C LEU A 427 -17.53 23.26 36.00
N LYS A 428 -16.45 23.80 35.39
CA LYS A 428 -15.42 24.60 36.10
C LYS A 428 -16.07 25.75 36.87
N ARG A 429 -16.95 26.51 36.23
CA ARG A 429 -17.66 27.66 36.82
C ARG A 429 -18.55 27.28 38.00
N ILE A 430 -19.31 26.19 37.91
CA ILE A 430 -20.20 25.77 39.00
C ILE A 430 -19.43 25.11 40.16
N THR A 431 -18.23 24.57 39.89
CA THR A 431 -17.37 23.98 40.94
C THR A 431 -16.49 24.99 41.67
N SER A 432 -16.15 26.13 41.05
CA SER A 432 -15.35 27.19 41.69
C SER A 432 -16.14 28.02 42.71
N GLU A 433 -17.47 27.98 42.66
CA GLU A 433 -18.37 28.70 43.58
C GLU A 433 -19.35 27.72 44.28
N PRO A 434 -18.86 26.78 45.11
CA PRO A 434 -19.69 25.69 45.65
C PRO A 434 -20.87 26.15 46.53
N ASP A 435 -20.77 27.32 47.16
CA ASP A 435 -21.83 27.88 48.02
C ASP A 435 -23.02 28.46 47.23
N LYS A 436 -22.87 28.67 45.91
CA LYS A 436 -23.87 29.31 45.04
C LYS A 436 -24.81 28.31 44.35
N TYR A 437 -24.44 27.04 44.32
CA TYR A 437 -25.17 25.99 43.60
C TYR A 437 -25.43 24.79 44.49
N SER A 438 -26.57 24.10 44.32
CA SER A 438 -26.89 22.95 45.18
C SER A 438 -25.90 21.78 44.94
N PRO A 439 -25.48 21.05 45.99
CA PRO A 439 -24.63 19.86 45.84
C PRO A 439 -25.25 18.79 44.93
N SER A 440 -26.58 18.68 44.94
CA SER A 440 -27.34 17.79 44.05
C SER A 440 -27.19 18.19 42.58
N PHE A 441 -27.31 19.48 42.24
CA PHE A 441 -27.11 19.95 40.87
C PHE A 441 -25.68 19.73 40.38
N ILE A 442 -24.67 20.06 41.20
CA ILE A 442 -23.26 19.84 40.83
C ILE A 442 -23.01 18.35 40.56
N LYS A 443 -23.56 17.46 41.39
CA LYS A 443 -23.45 16.00 41.19
C LYS A 443 -24.09 15.54 39.87
N GLU A 444 -25.32 15.98 39.59
CA GLU A 444 -26.01 15.64 38.34
C GLU A 444 -25.27 16.18 37.11
N PHE A 445 -24.74 17.41 37.18
CA PHE A 445 -23.98 17.99 36.08
C PHE A 445 -22.64 17.26 35.85
N LYS A 446 -21.96 16.81 36.91
CA LYS A 446 -20.77 15.93 36.80
C LYS A 446 -21.10 14.61 36.12
N LEU A 447 -22.23 13.98 36.46
CA LEU A 447 -22.68 12.75 35.81
C LEU A 447 -22.99 12.98 34.32
N PHE A 448 -23.69 14.07 33.99
CA PHE A 448 -23.96 14.45 32.61
C PHE A 448 -22.66 14.72 31.83
N HIS A 449 -21.72 15.47 32.39
CA HIS A 449 -20.44 15.75 31.74
C HIS A 449 -19.67 14.44 31.47
N ARG A 450 -19.71 13.48 32.41
CA ARG A 450 -19.13 12.14 32.19
C ARG A 450 -19.83 11.36 31.08
N GLU A 451 -21.17 11.37 31.02
CA GLU A 451 -21.94 10.75 29.92
C GLU A 451 -21.57 11.39 28.58
N LEU A 452 -21.35 12.72 28.54
CA LEU A 452 -20.92 13.44 27.35
C LEU A 452 -19.50 13.07 26.93
N LYS A 453 -18.55 12.97 27.90
CA LYS A 453 -17.20 12.44 27.64
C LYS A 453 -17.25 11.04 27.05
N GLU A 454 -18.10 10.17 27.58
CA GLU A 454 -18.25 8.81 27.08
C GLU A 454 -18.82 8.79 25.65
N PHE A 455 -19.83 9.63 25.35
CA PHE A 455 -20.37 9.75 23.99
C PHE A 455 -19.32 10.17 22.96
N PHE A 456 -18.43 11.09 23.30
CA PHE A 456 -17.33 11.53 22.42
C PHE A 456 -16.04 10.71 22.59
N ASN A 457 -16.10 9.55 23.26
CA ASN A 457 -14.93 8.69 23.49
C ASN A 457 -13.75 9.38 24.20
N ALA A 458 -14.02 10.38 25.03
CA ALA A 458 -13.03 11.19 25.75
C ALA A 458 -12.76 10.73 27.20
N LEU A 459 -13.10 9.48 27.56
CA LEU A 459 -12.75 8.91 28.86
C LEU A 459 -11.23 8.79 29.03
N SER A 460 -10.74 8.93 30.26
CA SER A 460 -9.34 8.63 30.56
C SER A 460 -9.04 7.14 30.39
N LEU A 461 -7.76 6.80 30.22
CA LEU A 461 -7.32 5.41 30.12
C LEU A 461 -7.79 4.56 31.31
N GLU A 462 -7.67 5.06 32.54
CA GLU A 462 -8.10 4.33 33.74
C GLU A 462 -9.62 4.09 33.78
N GLU A 463 -10.41 5.12 33.48
CA GLU A 463 -11.88 4.99 33.41
C GLU A 463 -12.30 3.95 32.36
N ARG A 464 -11.64 3.95 31.20
CA ARG A 464 -11.93 3.00 30.10
C ARG A 464 -11.53 1.58 30.47
N LEU A 465 -10.35 1.37 31.06
CA LEU A 465 -9.89 0.06 31.49
C LEU A 465 -10.79 -0.53 32.58
N LEU A 466 -11.22 0.28 33.56
CA LEU A 466 -12.17 -0.18 34.59
C LEU A 466 -13.51 -0.60 33.97
N LYS A 467 -14.02 0.14 32.98
CA LYS A 467 -15.22 -0.23 32.23
C LYS A 467 -15.05 -1.58 31.51
N ILE A 468 -13.89 -1.81 30.88
CA ILE A 468 -13.58 -3.09 30.21
C ILE A 468 -13.51 -4.23 31.24
N ALA A 469 -12.87 -4.02 32.38
CA ALA A 469 -12.72 -5.01 33.45
C ALA A 469 -14.07 -5.43 34.07
N GLU A 470 -15.05 -4.53 34.13
CA GLU A 470 -16.43 -4.84 34.56
C GLU A 470 -17.17 -5.74 33.57
N GLN A 471 -16.85 -5.66 32.28
CA GLN A 471 -17.56 -6.34 31.20
C GLN A 471 -16.85 -7.61 30.70
N ARG A 472 -15.52 -7.73 30.91
CA ARG A 472 -14.72 -8.90 30.52
C ARG A 472 -13.84 -9.40 31.65
N GLU A 473 -14.30 -10.46 32.30
CA GLU A 473 -13.59 -11.10 33.43
C GLU A 473 -12.19 -11.58 33.05
N ALA A 474 -11.98 -12.03 31.80
CA ALA A 474 -10.67 -12.52 31.32
C ALA A 474 -9.56 -11.46 31.37
N LEU A 475 -9.90 -10.17 31.20
CA LEU A 475 -8.95 -9.06 31.16
C LEU A 475 -8.79 -8.38 32.52
N LYS A 476 -9.68 -8.68 33.47
CA LYS A 476 -9.76 -8.01 34.77
C LYS A 476 -8.46 -8.09 35.57
N GLY A 477 -7.83 -9.27 35.59
CA GLY A 477 -6.57 -9.49 36.31
C GLY A 477 -5.44 -8.58 35.83
N VAL A 478 -5.17 -8.57 34.52
CA VAL A 478 -4.11 -7.75 33.92
C VAL A 478 -4.41 -6.25 34.03
N ILE A 479 -5.68 -5.85 33.93
CA ILE A 479 -6.12 -4.46 34.11
C ILE A 479 -5.84 -3.95 35.53
N TYR A 480 -6.26 -4.70 36.56
CA TYR A 480 -6.03 -4.27 37.95
C TYR A 480 -4.54 -4.29 38.31
N GLU A 481 -3.76 -5.25 37.79
CA GLU A 481 -2.30 -5.28 37.95
C GLU A 481 -1.66 -3.98 37.40
N PHE A 482 -2.06 -3.54 36.21
CA PHE A 482 -1.62 -2.29 35.61
C PHE A 482 -2.04 -1.06 36.43
N ILE A 483 -3.30 -0.99 36.86
CA ILE A 483 -3.81 0.16 37.63
C ILE A 483 -3.09 0.30 38.98
N GLU A 484 -2.85 -0.79 39.70
CA GLU A 484 -2.12 -0.77 40.96
C GLU A 484 -0.65 -0.37 40.79
N ALA A 485 0.00 -0.86 39.72
CA ALA A 485 1.34 -0.41 39.37
C ALA A 485 1.37 1.10 39.05
N LYS A 486 0.39 1.60 38.29
CA LYS A 486 0.29 3.03 37.92
C LYS A 486 0.12 3.93 39.15
N LYS A 487 -0.66 3.49 40.14
CA LYS A 487 -0.81 4.21 41.43
C LYS A 487 0.48 4.25 42.25
N SER A 488 1.35 3.26 42.08
CA SER A 488 2.64 3.16 42.79
C SER A 488 3.71 4.15 42.27
N GLY A 489 3.41 4.85 41.16
CA GLY A 489 4.24 5.89 40.56
C GLY A 489 5.24 5.37 39.52
N ASP A 490 5.86 6.31 38.82
CA ASP A 490 6.85 6.09 37.75
C ASP A 490 8.10 6.97 37.93
N ASP A 491 8.47 7.20 39.19
CA ASP A 491 9.53 8.09 39.67
C ASP A 491 10.96 7.59 39.42
N ASN A 492 11.15 6.42 38.83
CA ASN A 492 12.46 5.91 38.42
C ASN A 492 12.36 4.93 37.24
N ILE A 493 13.50 4.70 36.56
CA ILE A 493 13.61 3.80 35.40
C ILE A 493 13.03 2.39 35.64
N VAL A 494 13.23 1.79 36.82
CA VAL A 494 12.75 0.43 37.12
C VAL A 494 11.22 0.38 37.15
N LYS A 495 10.59 1.38 37.78
CA LYS A 495 9.12 1.50 37.81
C LYS A 495 8.56 1.86 36.44
N GLN A 496 9.22 2.74 35.69
CA GLN A 496 8.84 3.08 34.31
C GLN A 496 8.90 1.84 33.42
N TYR A 497 9.98 1.06 33.47
CA TYR A 497 10.11 -0.22 32.76
C TYR A 497 8.96 -1.17 33.11
N ARG A 498 8.68 -1.36 34.42
CA ARG A 498 7.59 -2.24 34.86
C ARG A 498 6.23 -1.77 34.33
N LEU A 499 5.98 -0.47 34.26
CA LEU A 499 4.75 0.07 33.68
C LEU A 499 4.67 -0.15 32.17
N ILE A 500 5.79 -0.04 31.44
CA ILE A 500 5.86 -0.35 30.01
C ILE A 500 5.61 -1.83 29.77
N GLU A 501 6.20 -2.72 30.57
CA GLU A 501 5.96 -4.17 30.51
C GLU A 501 4.48 -4.51 30.74
N LEU A 502 3.86 -3.94 31.78
CA LEU A 502 2.43 -4.14 32.05
C LEU A 502 1.53 -3.55 30.97
N SER A 503 1.89 -2.39 30.43
CA SER A 503 1.20 -1.76 29.31
C SER A 503 1.22 -2.64 28.07
N THR A 504 2.39 -3.21 27.76
CA THR A 504 2.59 -4.11 26.62
C THR A 504 1.76 -5.38 26.76
N ARG A 505 1.87 -6.07 27.92
CA ARG A 505 1.05 -7.25 28.24
C ARG A 505 -0.45 -6.97 28.15
N LEU A 506 -0.88 -5.79 28.59
CA LEU A 506 -2.27 -5.37 28.52
C LEU A 506 -2.72 -5.17 27.06
N ARG A 507 -1.90 -4.54 26.21
CA ARG A 507 -2.18 -4.40 24.78
C ARG A 507 -2.27 -5.75 24.07
N GLU A 508 -1.33 -6.66 24.32
CA GLU A 508 -1.38 -8.02 23.79
C GLU A 508 -2.67 -8.73 24.19
N SER A 509 -3.05 -8.62 25.47
CA SER A 509 -4.28 -9.22 26.00
C SER A 509 -5.53 -8.64 25.33
N LEU A 510 -5.56 -7.33 25.07
CA LEU A 510 -6.67 -6.65 24.37
C LEU A 510 -6.75 -7.09 22.91
N ILE A 511 -5.63 -7.08 22.18
CA ILE A 511 -5.57 -7.39 20.74
C ILE A 511 -5.91 -8.85 20.47
N ASN A 512 -5.45 -9.77 21.32
CA ASN A 512 -5.67 -11.21 21.16
C ASN A 512 -7.04 -11.68 21.66
N ASP A 513 -7.78 -10.87 22.41
CA ASP A 513 -9.12 -11.23 22.84
C ASP A 513 -10.09 -11.22 21.64
N SER A 514 -10.83 -12.32 21.49
CA SER A 514 -11.85 -12.51 20.46
C SER A 514 -12.88 -11.36 20.36
N ALA A 515 -13.16 -10.66 21.46
CA ALA A 515 -14.05 -9.51 21.53
C ALA A 515 -13.60 -8.35 20.62
N MET A 516 -12.28 -8.18 20.47
CA MET A 516 -11.66 -7.05 19.77
C MET A 516 -12.11 -6.95 18.31
N ARG A 517 -12.44 -8.10 17.70
CA ARG A 517 -12.88 -8.24 16.30
C ARG A 517 -14.39 -8.19 16.13
N SER A 518 -15.13 -7.84 17.19
CA SER A 518 -16.59 -7.70 17.13
C SER A 518 -17.02 -6.24 16.91
N SER A 519 -18.29 -6.07 16.52
CA SER A 519 -18.97 -4.76 16.45
C SER A 519 -19.71 -4.38 17.74
N GLU A 520 -19.41 -5.05 18.86
CA GLU A 520 -19.96 -4.69 20.17
C GLU A 520 -19.33 -3.39 20.70
N SER A 521 -20.03 -2.69 21.59
CA SER A 521 -19.53 -1.41 22.15
C SER A 521 -18.26 -1.59 22.96
N LEU A 522 -18.16 -2.71 23.67
CA LEU A 522 -16.96 -3.11 24.38
C LEU A 522 -15.73 -3.20 23.46
N ALA A 523 -15.89 -3.67 22.21
CA ALA A 523 -14.78 -3.77 21.27
C ALA A 523 -14.25 -2.38 20.87
N GLN A 524 -15.12 -1.37 20.77
CA GLN A 524 -14.71 0.02 20.58
C GLN A 524 -13.89 0.51 21.78
N ASP A 525 -14.34 0.22 23.00
CA ASP A 525 -13.59 0.55 24.21
C ASP A 525 -12.23 -0.13 24.24
N MET A 526 -12.13 -1.39 23.82
CA MET A 526 -10.84 -2.11 23.74
C MET A 526 -9.90 -1.51 22.69
N ARG A 527 -10.39 -1.15 21.49
CA ARG A 527 -9.60 -0.50 20.44
C ARG A 527 -9.05 0.85 20.88
N LEU A 528 -9.87 1.65 21.54
CA LEU A 528 -9.45 2.96 22.05
C LEU A 528 -8.55 2.84 23.28
N ALA A 529 -8.74 1.82 24.12
CA ALA A 529 -7.83 1.52 25.22
C ALA A 529 -6.45 1.15 24.69
N ASP A 530 -6.36 0.31 23.65
CA ASP A 530 -5.10 -0.06 23.02
C ASP A 530 -4.32 1.18 22.51
N ILE A 531 -4.98 2.09 21.78
CA ILE A 531 -4.38 3.37 21.33
C ILE A 531 -3.93 4.22 22.53
N ALA A 532 -4.78 4.36 23.55
CA ALA A 532 -4.45 5.17 24.73
C ALA A 532 -3.32 4.56 25.59
N ILE A 533 -3.13 3.24 25.57
CA ILE A 533 -2.00 2.60 26.23
C ILE A 533 -0.70 2.93 25.48
N GLU A 534 -0.71 2.92 24.14
CA GLU A 534 0.44 3.35 23.33
C GLU A 534 0.85 4.80 23.63
N GLU A 535 -0.11 5.72 23.71
CA GLU A 535 0.12 7.11 24.13
C GLU A 535 0.69 7.20 25.56
N TYR A 536 0.26 6.30 26.46
CA TYR A 536 0.82 6.25 27.81
C TYR A 536 2.27 5.74 27.81
N ILE A 537 2.61 4.74 26.98
CA ILE A 537 3.99 4.26 26.81
C ILE A 537 4.87 5.40 26.28
N PHE A 538 4.39 6.20 25.31
CA PHE A 538 5.09 7.40 24.84
C PHE A 538 5.48 8.33 25.98
N VAL A 539 4.56 8.60 26.92
CA VAL A 539 4.84 9.46 28.09
C VAL A 539 5.91 8.83 29.00
N LEU A 540 5.85 7.52 29.23
CA LEU A 540 6.83 6.80 30.04
C LEU A 540 8.23 6.83 29.41
N LEU A 541 8.33 6.61 28.10
CA LEU A 541 9.62 6.70 27.38
C LEU A 541 10.18 8.11 27.40
N SER A 542 9.34 9.14 27.26
CA SER A 542 9.79 10.53 27.36
C SER A 542 10.36 10.85 28.75
N ARG A 543 9.78 10.30 29.82
CA ARG A 543 10.29 10.47 31.19
C ARG A 543 11.61 9.72 31.37
N MET A 544 11.68 8.48 30.89
CA MET A 544 12.89 7.67 30.91
C MET A 544 14.06 8.32 30.16
N PHE A 545 13.81 8.89 28.98
CA PHE A 545 14.82 9.63 28.21
C PHE A 545 15.43 10.79 29.01
N ASN A 546 14.60 11.57 29.71
CA ASN A 546 15.08 12.69 30.53
C ASN A 546 15.93 12.21 31.71
N GLU A 547 15.54 11.10 32.35
CA GLU A 547 16.30 10.50 33.46
C GLU A 547 17.63 9.94 32.97
N LEU A 548 17.64 9.15 31.87
CA LEU A 548 18.86 8.57 31.28
C LEU A 548 19.89 9.61 30.85
N ASN A 549 19.45 10.76 30.31
CA ASN A 549 20.37 11.85 29.95
C ASN A 549 21.16 12.39 31.15
N SER A 550 20.61 12.30 32.36
CA SER A 550 21.25 12.78 33.58
C SER A 550 22.17 11.76 34.24
N LEU A 551 22.12 10.49 33.82
CA LEU A 551 22.91 9.42 34.42
C LEU A 551 24.32 9.33 33.83
N GLU A 552 25.29 9.02 34.69
CA GLU A 552 26.66 8.69 34.26
C GLU A 552 26.73 7.29 33.64
N HIS A 553 26.05 6.32 34.25
CA HIS A 553 26.02 4.92 33.82
C HIS A 553 24.63 4.50 33.36
N ILE A 554 24.55 3.78 32.23
CA ILE A 554 23.30 3.28 31.66
C ILE A 554 22.93 1.94 32.31
N PRO A 555 21.70 1.79 32.85
CA PRO A 555 21.17 0.49 33.27
C PRO A 555 20.77 -0.32 32.03
N TRP A 556 21.78 -0.89 31.35
CA TRP A 556 21.62 -1.53 30.04
C TRP A 556 20.55 -2.61 30.00
N LYS A 557 20.40 -3.40 31.07
CA LYS A 557 19.38 -4.47 31.11
C LYS A 557 17.97 -3.91 31.00
N GLU A 558 17.59 -2.97 31.88
CA GLU A 558 16.28 -2.34 31.90
C GLU A 558 16.02 -1.53 30.63
N VAL A 559 17.04 -0.83 30.12
CA VAL A 559 16.92 -0.02 28.89
C VAL A 559 16.72 -0.89 27.66
N LEU A 560 17.51 -1.95 27.47
CA LEU A 560 17.37 -2.84 26.32
C LEU A 560 16.01 -3.57 26.34
N LYS A 561 15.56 -4.04 27.52
CA LYS A 561 14.21 -4.62 27.65
C LYS A 561 13.10 -3.58 27.39
N THR A 562 13.31 -2.34 27.80
CA THR A 562 12.37 -1.25 27.47
C THR A 562 12.27 -1.02 25.97
N ILE A 563 13.40 -1.01 25.25
CA ILE A 563 13.42 -0.86 23.79
C ILE A 563 12.78 -2.08 23.13
N ALA A 564 13.06 -3.30 23.60
CA ALA A 564 12.45 -4.52 23.10
C ALA A 564 10.91 -4.44 23.17
N LEU A 565 10.38 -4.07 24.34
CA LEU A 565 8.95 -3.85 24.53
C LEU A 565 8.43 -2.72 23.63
N SER A 566 9.18 -1.63 23.48
CA SER A 566 8.75 -0.50 22.65
C SER A 566 8.67 -0.85 21.17
N VAL A 567 9.65 -1.62 20.65
CA VAL A 567 9.65 -2.16 19.28
C VAL A 567 8.52 -3.17 19.10
N HIS A 568 8.28 -4.05 20.08
CA HIS A 568 7.13 -4.95 20.08
C HIS A 568 5.80 -4.19 19.95
N ASN A 569 5.64 -3.08 20.69
CA ASN A 569 4.47 -2.22 20.60
C ASN A 569 4.28 -1.59 19.20
N LEU A 570 5.37 -1.29 18.48
CA LEU A 570 5.29 -0.87 17.07
C LEU A 570 4.74 -2.01 16.19
N GLY A 571 5.23 -3.23 16.40
CA GLY A 571 4.73 -4.43 15.72
C GLY A 571 3.24 -4.69 15.97
N LEU A 572 2.78 -4.52 17.22
CA LEU A 572 1.35 -4.61 17.59
C LEU A 572 0.48 -3.55 16.87
N SER A 573 1.06 -2.40 16.54
CA SER A 573 0.41 -1.33 15.78
C SER A 573 0.46 -1.53 14.26
N GLY A 574 1.04 -2.64 13.78
CA GLY A 574 1.08 -3.02 12.38
C GLY A 574 2.29 -2.48 11.62
N ILE A 575 3.34 -2.02 12.30
CA ILE A 575 4.56 -1.49 11.69
C ILE A 575 5.59 -2.61 11.61
N GLU A 576 6.06 -2.95 10.40
CA GLU A 576 7.19 -3.85 10.14
C GLU A 576 7.21 -5.11 11.04
N GLN A 577 6.05 -5.76 11.20
CA GLN A 577 5.81 -6.72 12.28
C GLN A 577 6.87 -7.83 12.36
N SER A 578 7.31 -8.36 11.22
CA SER A 578 8.31 -9.43 11.18
C SER A 578 9.68 -8.98 11.70
N GLU A 579 10.09 -7.75 11.38
CA GLU A 579 11.36 -7.19 11.84
C GLU A 579 11.27 -6.75 13.31
N CYS A 580 10.14 -6.20 13.74
CA CYS A 580 9.91 -5.91 15.16
C CYS A 580 10.06 -7.15 16.04
N ILE A 581 9.52 -8.31 15.61
CA ILE A 581 9.65 -9.58 16.33
C ILE A 581 11.11 -10.03 16.41
N ALA A 582 11.85 -9.97 15.30
CA ALA A 582 13.25 -10.37 15.27
C ALA A 582 14.13 -9.48 16.17
N VAL A 583 13.96 -8.16 16.08
CA VAL A 583 14.71 -7.19 16.90
C VAL A 583 14.34 -7.28 18.38
N GLU A 584 13.07 -7.54 18.71
CA GLU A 584 12.66 -7.82 20.10
C GLU A 584 13.39 -9.05 20.67
N SER A 585 13.43 -10.14 19.92
CA SER A 585 14.14 -11.38 20.28
C SER A 585 15.62 -11.11 20.56
N GLU A 586 16.26 -10.35 19.67
CA GLU A 586 17.65 -9.90 19.80
C GLU A 586 17.88 -9.08 21.08
N LEU A 587 17.14 -8.00 21.28
CA LEU A 587 17.29 -7.13 22.45
C LEU A 587 17.07 -7.88 23.76
N ASN A 588 16.07 -8.76 23.81
CA ASN A 588 15.83 -9.62 24.97
C ASN A 588 17.02 -10.53 25.24
N ARG A 589 17.59 -11.15 24.20
CA ARG A 589 18.77 -12.03 24.33
C ARG A 589 20.01 -11.26 24.80
N TRP A 590 20.28 -10.09 24.23
CA TRP A 590 21.47 -9.29 24.54
C TRP A 590 21.40 -8.62 25.92
N SER A 591 20.21 -8.47 26.50
CA SER A 591 20.02 -7.88 27.83
C SER A 591 20.55 -8.72 29.00
N GLU A 592 20.88 -10.00 28.78
CA GLU A 592 21.29 -10.94 29.85
C GLU A 592 22.82 -11.13 29.98
N ASP A 593 23.63 -10.72 28.99
CA ASP A 593 25.10 -10.91 29.01
C ASP A 593 25.87 -9.61 28.69
N ILE A 594 26.04 -8.76 29.71
CA ILE A 594 26.60 -7.41 29.58
C ILE A 594 28.08 -7.43 29.96
N SER A 595 28.99 -7.81 29.03
CA SER A 595 30.40 -7.96 29.46
C SER A 595 31.50 -7.97 28.39
N SER A 596 31.40 -7.21 27.28
CA SER A 596 32.56 -7.03 26.37
C SER A 596 32.39 -5.90 25.34
N VAL A 597 33.49 -5.53 24.67
CA VAL A 597 33.43 -4.67 23.47
C VAL A 597 32.64 -5.34 22.34
N ASP A 598 32.78 -6.66 22.14
CA ASP A 598 31.98 -7.41 21.16
C ASP A 598 30.47 -7.27 21.46
N TRP A 599 30.08 -7.31 22.75
CA TRP A 599 28.70 -7.08 23.15
C TRP A 599 28.22 -5.67 22.82
N LEU A 600 29.04 -4.63 23.06
CA LEU A 600 28.70 -3.25 22.68
C LEU A 600 28.48 -3.12 21.16
N LEU A 601 29.32 -3.77 20.34
CA LEU A 601 29.17 -3.79 18.88
C LEU A 601 27.90 -4.53 18.44
N LEU A 602 27.54 -5.61 19.13
CA LEU A 602 26.33 -6.39 18.86
C LEU A 602 25.05 -5.61 19.24
N VAL A 603 25.07 -4.91 20.37
CA VAL A 603 23.98 -4.02 20.77
C VAL A 603 23.87 -2.84 19.81
N LYS A 604 24.99 -2.21 19.41
CA LYS A 604 25.02 -1.15 18.37
C LYS A 604 24.29 -1.61 17.12
N ALA A 605 24.69 -2.78 16.58
CA ALA A 605 24.07 -3.37 15.40
C ALA A 605 22.55 -3.51 15.54
N THR A 606 22.08 -4.03 16.68
CA THR A 606 20.64 -4.19 16.95
C THR A 606 19.91 -2.84 17.07
N LEU A 607 20.51 -1.85 17.76
CA LEU A 607 19.92 -0.52 17.91
C LEU A 607 19.84 0.26 16.58
N GLU A 608 20.80 0.04 15.67
CA GLU A 608 20.75 0.60 14.31
C GLU A 608 19.62 -0.01 13.48
N ARG A 609 19.31 -1.30 13.66
CA ARG A 609 18.08 -1.89 13.10
C ARG A 609 16.84 -1.19 13.64
N CYS A 610 16.77 -0.98 14.96
CA CYS A 610 15.66 -0.23 15.55
C CYS A 610 15.54 1.17 14.93
N GLN A 611 16.67 1.84 14.67
CA GLN A 611 16.68 3.18 14.09
C GLN A 611 16.09 3.16 12.66
N ARG A 612 16.43 2.16 11.85
CA ARG A 612 15.83 1.99 10.52
C ARG A 612 14.33 1.72 10.58
N ILE A 613 13.84 0.91 11.53
CA ILE A 613 12.39 0.74 11.77
C ILE A 613 11.73 2.10 12.04
N THR A 614 12.35 2.95 12.89
CA THR A 614 11.79 4.28 13.19
C THR A 614 11.81 5.24 11.99
N GLN A 615 12.81 5.12 11.12
CA GLN A 615 12.92 5.91 9.91
C GLN A 615 11.89 5.48 8.86
N HIS A 616 11.74 4.17 8.62
CA HIS A 616 10.72 3.62 7.71
C HIS A 616 9.31 4.04 8.09
N TYR A 617 9.00 4.11 9.39
CA TYR A 617 7.71 4.63 9.85
C TYR A 617 7.51 6.10 9.45
N SER A 618 8.51 6.93 9.71
CA SER A 618 8.45 8.37 9.42
C SER A 618 8.29 8.61 7.91
N ASP A 619 9.07 7.90 7.11
CA ASP A 619 9.00 7.93 5.65
C ASP A 619 7.64 7.44 5.15
N SER A 620 7.07 6.39 5.75
CA SER A 620 5.75 5.87 5.42
C SER A 620 4.64 6.88 5.72
N ILE A 621 4.68 7.57 6.87
CA ILE A 621 3.72 8.64 7.19
C ILE A 621 3.80 9.77 6.15
N LEU A 622 5.01 10.24 5.84
CA LEU A 622 5.20 11.31 4.86
C LEU A 622 4.69 10.88 3.48
N LYS A 623 5.06 9.67 3.03
CA LYS A 623 4.63 9.11 1.74
C LYS A 623 3.10 8.93 1.65
N LEU A 624 2.47 8.43 2.71
CA LEU A 624 1.04 8.13 2.68
C LEU A 624 0.19 9.40 2.81
N PHE A 625 0.54 10.29 3.75
CA PHE A 625 -0.31 11.38 4.19
C PHE A 625 0.10 12.78 3.72
N SER A 626 1.38 13.09 3.48
CA SER A 626 1.83 14.48 3.29
C SER A 626 1.15 15.18 2.10
N ASP A 627 1.34 14.65 0.88
CA ASP A 627 0.73 15.20 -0.34
C ASP A 627 -0.81 15.16 -0.28
N LYS A 628 -1.38 14.08 0.27
CA LYS A 628 -2.84 13.91 0.36
C LYS A 628 -3.49 14.87 1.36
N ALA A 629 -2.82 15.14 2.48
CA ALA A 629 -3.29 16.11 3.47
C ALA A 629 -3.19 17.53 2.91
N GLU A 630 -2.13 17.85 2.16
CA GLU A 630 -2.01 19.13 1.45
C GLU A 630 -3.13 19.32 0.42
N ARG A 631 -3.30 18.33 -0.46
CA ARG A 631 -4.31 18.37 -1.52
C ARG A 631 -5.73 18.47 -0.97
N LEU A 632 -6.10 17.63 0.00
CA LEU A 632 -7.44 17.65 0.58
C LEU A 632 -7.65 18.90 1.45
N GLY A 633 -6.68 19.27 2.29
CA GLY A 633 -6.78 20.42 3.18
C GLY A 633 -6.98 21.73 2.42
N LYS A 634 -6.25 21.93 1.32
CA LYS A 634 -6.38 23.10 0.45
C LYS A 634 -7.77 23.22 -0.17
N GLU A 635 -8.31 22.12 -0.72
CA GLU A 635 -9.64 22.12 -1.34
C GLU A 635 -10.78 22.32 -0.32
N LEU A 636 -10.60 21.85 0.92
CA LEU A 636 -11.57 22.03 2.01
C LEU A 636 -11.44 23.40 2.71
N GLY A 637 -10.44 24.22 2.36
CA GLY A 637 -10.19 25.51 3.02
C GLY A 637 -9.68 25.39 4.46
N VAL A 638 -9.00 24.29 4.79
CA VAL A 638 -8.32 24.12 6.09
C VAL A 638 -7.14 25.08 6.20
N ALA A 639 -6.87 25.59 7.40
CA ALA A 639 -5.78 26.54 7.62
C ALA A 639 -4.41 25.94 7.26
N ASP A 640 -3.57 26.69 6.52
CA ASP A 640 -2.27 26.22 6.05
C ASP A 640 -1.37 25.66 7.17
N TYR A 641 -1.45 26.22 8.39
CA TYR A 641 -0.67 25.71 9.50
C TYR A 641 -1.09 24.28 9.88
N ALA A 642 -2.39 23.98 9.89
CA ALA A 642 -2.95 22.69 10.28
C ALA A 642 -2.60 21.60 9.25
N VAL A 643 -2.52 21.98 7.97
CA VAL A 643 -2.03 21.13 6.89
C VAL A 643 -0.55 20.79 7.07
N ARG A 644 0.31 21.81 7.26
CA ARG A 644 1.76 21.61 7.42
C ARG A 644 2.10 20.72 8.61
N VAL A 645 1.47 20.96 9.76
CA VAL A 645 1.75 20.20 10.99
C VAL A 645 1.03 18.84 11.05
N PHE A 646 0.28 18.44 10.02
CA PHE A 646 -0.48 17.19 10.03
C PHE A 646 0.43 15.98 10.26
N CYS A 647 1.47 15.84 9.42
CA CYS A 647 2.44 14.74 9.52
C CYS A 647 3.40 14.97 10.69
N GLU A 648 3.88 16.19 10.90
CA GLU A 648 4.80 16.52 12.01
C GLU A 648 4.19 16.18 13.37
N GLY A 649 2.92 16.53 13.60
CA GLY A 649 2.23 16.22 14.84
C GLY A 649 1.98 14.72 15.03
N ASP A 650 1.78 13.98 13.94
CA ASP A 650 1.60 12.53 13.99
C ASP A 650 2.92 11.80 14.30
N ILE A 651 4.02 12.23 13.66
CA ILE A 651 5.36 11.70 13.94
C ILE A 651 5.81 12.11 15.36
N GLY A 652 5.75 13.40 15.71
CA GLY A 652 6.20 13.91 17.01
C GLY A 652 5.39 13.43 18.22
N GLY A 653 4.12 13.05 18.00
CA GLY A 653 3.25 12.45 19.02
C GLY A 653 3.32 10.91 19.08
N SER A 654 4.12 10.27 18.25
CA SER A 654 4.17 8.80 18.15
C SER A 654 5.23 8.16 19.04
N LEU A 655 5.02 6.89 19.38
CA LEU A 655 6.00 6.06 20.09
C LEU A 655 7.37 6.06 19.38
N VAL A 656 7.35 6.06 18.04
CA VAL A 656 8.53 6.08 17.17
C VAL A 656 9.46 7.24 17.48
N PHE A 657 8.92 8.43 17.74
CA PHE A 657 9.72 9.60 18.06
C PHE A 657 10.52 9.44 19.37
N GLN A 658 9.91 8.86 20.41
CA GLN A 658 10.62 8.63 21.67
C GLN A 658 11.64 7.52 21.56
N ILE A 659 11.32 6.46 20.80
CA ILE A 659 12.29 5.39 20.49
C ILE A 659 13.50 5.99 19.78
N SER A 660 13.29 6.76 18.71
CA SER A 660 14.38 7.41 17.95
C SER A 660 15.31 8.23 18.85
N LYS A 661 14.76 9.07 19.73
CA LYS A 661 15.55 9.85 20.71
C LYS A 661 16.37 8.98 21.66
N LEU A 662 15.79 7.91 22.18
CA LEU A 662 16.49 6.96 23.04
C LEU A 662 17.61 6.26 22.27
N LEU A 663 17.36 5.82 21.04
CA LEU A 663 18.36 5.17 20.19
C LEU A 663 19.54 6.10 19.92
N SER A 664 19.31 7.36 19.53
CA SER A 664 20.37 8.35 19.31
C SER A 664 21.25 8.55 20.55
N LEU A 665 20.63 8.65 21.74
CA LEU A 665 21.38 8.76 23.00
C LEU A 665 22.24 7.52 23.25
N LEU A 666 21.68 6.32 23.07
CA LEU A 666 22.36 5.06 23.40
C LEU A 666 23.47 4.74 22.39
N LEU A 667 23.25 4.96 21.10
CA LEU A 667 24.27 4.80 20.06
C LEU A 667 25.45 5.75 20.33
N LYS A 668 25.18 6.99 20.75
CA LYS A 668 26.24 7.92 21.18
C LYS A 668 27.03 7.40 22.37
N ARG A 669 26.36 6.84 23.39
CA ARG A 669 27.02 6.22 24.56
C ARG A 669 27.86 5.00 24.18
N ILE A 670 27.33 4.10 23.34
CA ILE A 670 28.05 2.91 22.88
C ILE A 670 29.31 3.30 22.12
N ARG A 671 29.26 4.30 21.23
CA ARG A 671 30.44 4.75 20.48
C ARG A 671 31.55 5.22 21.42
N VAL A 672 31.22 5.96 22.48
CA VAL A 672 32.19 6.40 23.50
C VAL A 672 32.76 5.22 24.27
N GLU A 673 31.91 4.32 24.77
CA GLU A 673 32.32 3.15 25.57
C GLU A 673 33.13 2.12 24.77
N ALA A 674 32.82 1.95 23.47
CA ALA A 674 33.53 1.06 22.56
C ALA A 674 34.74 1.71 21.87
N HIS A 675 35.03 2.99 22.16
CA HIS A 675 36.09 3.78 21.53
C HIS A 675 36.01 3.79 19.99
N LEU A 676 34.80 3.91 19.45
CA LEU A 676 34.57 3.97 18.02
C LEU A 676 34.82 5.38 17.47
N PRO A 677 35.49 5.52 16.32
CA PRO A 677 35.67 6.82 15.69
C PRO A 677 34.32 7.39 15.21
N PRO A 678 34.21 8.73 15.07
CA PRO A 678 33.00 9.35 14.53
C PRO A 678 32.81 9.11 13.03
N TRP A 679 33.87 8.69 12.35
CA TRP A 679 33.91 8.44 10.91
C TRP A 679 34.34 7.00 10.65
N ASP A 680 33.71 6.36 9.66
CA ASP A 680 34.12 5.05 9.16
C ASP A 680 34.84 5.23 7.81
N VAL A 681 36.15 4.96 7.78
CA VAL A 681 36.99 5.22 6.60
C VAL A 681 37.01 4.00 5.71
N VAL A 682 36.44 4.12 4.51
CA VAL A 682 36.40 3.07 3.49
C VAL A 682 37.67 3.11 2.63
N VAL A 683 38.06 4.32 2.21
CA VAL A 683 39.28 4.56 1.42
C VAL A 683 40.07 5.72 2.04
N PRO A 684 41.25 5.44 2.63
CA PRO A 684 42.09 6.47 3.23
C PRO A 684 42.78 7.31 2.14
N GLY A 685 43.16 8.55 2.48
CA GLY A 685 43.93 9.39 1.58
C GLY A 685 43.75 10.88 1.84
N ARG A 686 44.24 11.68 0.91
CA ARG A 686 44.12 13.14 0.90
C ARG A 686 43.52 13.59 -0.43
N ALA A 687 42.62 14.56 -0.37
CA ALA A 687 41.99 15.15 -1.54
C ALA A 687 41.67 16.62 -1.31
N SER A 688 41.68 17.41 -2.39
CA SER A 688 41.16 18.77 -2.41
C SER A 688 40.19 18.96 -3.56
N GLY A 689 39.15 19.74 -3.32
CA GLY A 689 38.14 20.06 -4.31
C GLY A 689 37.04 20.94 -3.72
N LYS A 690 36.13 21.38 -4.58
CA LYS A 690 34.96 22.13 -4.16
C LYS A 690 33.95 21.19 -3.50
N LEU A 691 33.44 21.56 -2.32
CA LEU A 691 32.48 20.77 -1.56
C LEU A 691 31.07 20.97 -2.11
N ILE A 692 30.36 19.89 -2.45
CA ILE A 692 28.98 19.95 -2.95
C ILE A 692 28.13 18.88 -2.27
N PHE A 693 26.87 19.20 -1.98
CA PHE A 693 25.89 18.24 -1.49
C PHE A 693 25.04 17.67 -2.64
N LEU A 694 24.80 16.35 -2.61
CA LEU A 694 23.98 15.63 -3.59
C LEU A 694 23.12 14.59 -2.88
N ASN A 695 21.93 14.29 -3.42
CA ASN A 695 21.16 13.15 -2.90
C ASN A 695 21.83 11.82 -3.33
N SER A 696 22.31 11.78 -4.57
CA SER A 696 23.00 10.62 -5.16
C SER A 696 24.10 11.07 -6.13
N LEU A 697 25.15 10.26 -6.26
CA LEU A 697 26.21 10.43 -7.26
C LEU A 697 25.66 10.49 -8.70
N ARG A 698 24.49 9.90 -8.96
CA ARG A 698 23.85 9.86 -10.28
C ARG A 698 23.34 11.24 -10.75
N GLU A 699 23.15 12.19 -9.83
CA GLU A 699 22.64 13.54 -10.12
C GLU A 699 23.74 14.51 -10.54
N LEU A 700 25.02 14.10 -10.49
CA LEU A 700 26.13 15.00 -10.71
C LEU A 700 26.22 15.46 -12.18
N HIS A 701 26.00 16.75 -12.38
CA HIS A 701 26.29 17.49 -13.60
C HIS A 701 27.11 18.73 -13.23
N SER A 702 28.42 18.73 -13.48
CA SER A 702 29.30 19.87 -13.15
C SER A 702 30.38 20.08 -14.20
N GLU A 703 30.76 21.34 -14.39
CA GLU A 703 31.90 21.80 -15.20
C GLU A 703 33.18 22.00 -14.37
N ASP A 704 33.12 21.81 -13.04
CA ASP A 704 34.26 21.97 -12.14
C ASP A 704 35.33 20.86 -12.35
N SER A 705 36.61 21.18 -12.13
CA SER A 705 37.76 20.28 -12.34
C SER A 705 37.98 19.25 -11.22
N SER A 706 37.64 19.59 -9.97
CA SER A 706 37.87 18.73 -8.79
C SER A 706 36.80 18.94 -7.72
N LEU A 707 36.12 17.85 -7.32
CA LEU A 707 35.00 17.88 -6.39
C LEU A 707 35.19 16.96 -5.17
N ILE A 708 34.69 17.41 -4.04
CA ILE A 708 34.43 16.59 -2.86
C ILE A 708 32.91 16.59 -2.66
N VAL A 709 32.30 15.41 -2.65
CA VAL A 709 30.84 15.29 -2.62
C VAL A 709 30.38 14.71 -1.29
N ILE A 710 29.39 15.37 -0.70
CA ILE A 710 28.58 14.80 0.39
C ILE A 710 27.36 14.17 -0.27
N VAL A 711 27.16 12.89 -0.04
CA VAL A 711 26.11 12.10 -0.69
C VAL A 711 25.16 11.55 0.35
N GLU A 712 23.88 11.83 0.23
CA GLU A 712 22.87 11.32 1.17
C GLU A 712 22.70 9.81 1.04
N ARG A 713 22.62 9.29 -0.19
CA ARG A 713 22.34 7.88 -0.47
C ARG A 713 23.23 7.32 -1.57
N ALA A 714 23.57 6.03 -1.41
CA ALA A 714 24.32 5.26 -2.39
C ALA A 714 23.81 3.81 -2.41
N GLU A 715 23.63 3.26 -3.61
CA GLU A 715 23.17 1.91 -3.93
C GLU A 715 24.33 0.93 -4.16
N GLY A 716 25.59 1.41 -4.14
CA GLY A 716 26.81 0.59 -4.24
C GLY A 716 27.24 0.26 -5.67
N ASP A 717 26.37 0.44 -6.66
CA ASP A 717 26.62 0.17 -8.08
C ASP A 717 26.93 1.42 -8.92
N GLU A 718 26.96 2.61 -8.29
CA GLU A 718 27.16 3.89 -8.97
C GLU A 718 28.57 4.08 -9.50
N GLU A 719 28.69 4.66 -10.69
CA GLU A 719 29.98 5.11 -11.20
C GLU A 719 30.46 6.36 -10.48
N ILE A 720 31.78 6.46 -10.27
CA ILE A 720 32.42 7.64 -9.70
C ILE A 720 32.97 8.48 -10.85
N PRO A 721 32.38 9.67 -11.13
CA PRO A 721 32.90 10.54 -12.18
C PRO A 721 34.34 10.96 -11.89
N GLY A 722 35.22 10.98 -12.90
CA GLY A 722 36.66 11.26 -12.70
C GLY A 722 37.01 12.63 -12.08
N ILE A 723 36.07 13.57 -12.07
CA ILE A 723 36.17 14.87 -11.38
C ILE A 723 36.01 14.75 -9.86
N VAL A 724 35.42 13.68 -9.34
CA VAL A 724 35.23 13.44 -7.91
C VAL A 724 36.52 12.91 -7.30
N LYS A 725 37.06 13.60 -6.30
CA LYS A 725 38.29 13.22 -5.57
C LYS A 725 38.02 12.77 -4.13
N GLY A 726 36.85 13.08 -3.60
CA GLY A 726 36.42 12.66 -2.27
C GLY A 726 34.91 12.42 -2.18
N ILE A 727 34.50 11.40 -1.43
CA ILE A 727 33.11 11.04 -1.13
C ILE A 727 32.93 10.98 0.38
N ILE A 728 31.90 11.67 0.88
CA ILE A 728 31.42 11.60 2.26
C ILE A 728 29.98 11.09 2.22
N LEU A 729 29.76 9.84 2.60
CA LEU A 729 28.44 9.19 2.55
C LEU A 729 27.73 9.27 3.90
N LEU A 730 26.44 9.57 3.88
CA LEU A 730 25.63 9.82 5.09
C LEU A 730 24.92 8.58 5.67
N HIS A 731 25.20 7.39 5.13
CA HIS A 731 24.65 6.12 5.61
C HIS A 731 25.67 4.98 5.50
N GLU A 732 25.52 3.95 6.33
CA GLU A 732 26.42 2.78 6.34
C GLU A 732 26.39 1.97 5.04
N LEU A 733 27.56 1.44 4.64
CA LEU A 733 27.71 0.65 3.42
C LEU A 733 28.85 -0.39 3.61
N PRO A 734 28.75 -1.62 3.04
CA PRO A 734 29.82 -2.60 3.10
C PRO A 734 31.12 -2.07 2.49
N HIS A 735 32.25 -2.27 3.17
CA HIS A 735 33.52 -1.67 2.72
C HIS A 735 34.08 -2.33 1.48
N LEU A 736 33.78 -3.61 1.28
CA LEU A 736 34.30 -4.41 0.16
C LEU A 736 33.33 -4.47 -1.03
N CYS A 737 32.26 -3.67 -1.02
CA CYS A 737 31.34 -3.57 -2.15
C CYS A 737 32.00 -2.96 -3.41
N HIS A 738 31.29 -3.02 -4.54
CA HIS A 738 31.73 -2.48 -5.83
C HIS A 738 32.09 -0.99 -5.77
N LEU A 739 31.29 -0.13 -5.12
CA LEU A 739 31.59 1.30 -4.97
C LEU A 739 32.89 1.51 -4.18
N GLY A 740 33.06 0.80 -3.05
CA GLY A 740 34.27 0.87 -2.24
C GLY A 740 35.51 0.37 -2.98
N VAL A 741 35.39 -0.69 -3.78
CA VAL A 741 36.48 -1.22 -4.61
C VAL A 741 36.88 -0.22 -5.71
N ARG A 742 35.91 0.36 -6.42
CA ARG A 742 36.16 1.40 -7.45
C ARG A 742 36.82 2.64 -6.86
N ALA A 743 36.31 3.16 -5.74
CA ALA A 743 36.91 4.30 -5.05
C ALA A 743 38.40 4.07 -4.71
N ARG A 744 38.79 2.85 -4.32
CA ARG A 744 40.20 2.51 -4.05
C ARG A 744 41.06 2.52 -5.30
N GLN A 745 40.55 2.00 -6.41
CA GLN A 745 41.26 1.93 -7.67
C GLN A 745 41.46 3.32 -8.28
N ASP A 746 40.46 4.18 -8.16
CA ASP A 746 40.52 5.56 -8.66
C ASP A 746 41.24 6.51 -7.68
N GLY A 747 41.63 6.02 -6.50
CA GLY A 747 42.30 6.81 -5.47
C GLY A 747 41.44 7.93 -4.87
N VAL A 748 40.12 7.72 -4.86
CA VAL A 748 39.10 8.64 -4.34
C VAL A 748 38.97 8.41 -2.83
N VAL A 749 39.18 9.46 -2.05
CA VAL A 749 39.02 9.39 -0.58
C VAL A 749 37.55 9.11 -0.27
N PHE A 750 37.25 8.11 0.55
CA PHE A 750 35.88 7.71 0.82
C PHE A 750 35.68 7.44 2.31
N VAL A 751 34.79 8.23 2.91
CA VAL A 751 34.45 8.18 4.33
C VAL A 751 32.93 8.13 4.50
N ILE A 752 32.47 7.41 5.52
CA ILE A 752 31.07 7.33 5.94
C ILE A 752 30.92 8.04 7.29
N SER A 753 29.86 8.83 7.45
CA SER A 753 29.43 9.35 8.75
C SER A 753 27.94 9.60 8.81
N GLU A 754 27.32 9.06 9.85
CA GLU A 754 25.91 9.23 10.16
C GLU A 754 25.68 10.26 11.29
N GLN A 755 26.74 10.94 11.73
CA GLN A 755 26.65 11.89 12.84
C GLN A 755 26.10 13.22 12.34
N GLU A 756 24.84 13.49 12.68
CA GLU A 756 24.13 14.69 12.25
C GLU A 756 24.88 15.99 12.62
N GLU A 757 25.54 16.04 13.79
CA GLU A 757 26.33 17.21 14.19
C GLU A 757 27.55 17.45 13.29
N GLU A 758 28.28 16.39 12.94
CA GLU A 758 29.46 16.46 12.06
C GLU A 758 29.05 16.82 10.62
N VAL A 759 27.96 16.22 10.14
CA VAL A 759 27.40 16.51 8.81
C VAL A 759 26.91 17.95 8.72
N LYS A 760 26.23 18.45 9.76
CA LYS A 760 25.81 19.86 9.82
C LYS A 760 26.98 20.83 9.80
N GLU A 761 28.12 20.47 10.39
CA GLU A 761 29.33 21.29 10.32
C GLU A 761 29.90 21.30 8.90
N LEU A 762 29.95 20.15 8.23
CA LEU A 762 30.40 20.04 6.84
C LEU A 762 29.54 20.87 5.89
N MET A 763 28.21 20.84 6.05
CA MET A 763 27.28 21.58 5.20
C MET A 763 27.49 23.09 5.24
N LYS A 764 28.15 23.64 6.27
CA LYS A 764 28.49 25.07 6.31
C LYS A 764 29.54 25.47 5.29
N HIS A 765 30.31 24.51 4.78
CA HIS A 765 31.36 24.70 3.79
C HIS A 765 30.89 24.40 2.36
N GLU A 766 29.58 24.20 2.13
CA GLU A 766 29.05 23.94 0.80
C GLU A 766 29.40 25.06 -0.17
N GLY A 767 29.92 24.69 -1.34
CA GLY A 767 30.41 25.60 -2.38
C GLY A 767 31.83 26.11 -2.17
N GLU A 768 32.46 25.87 -1.01
CA GLU A 768 33.84 26.25 -0.73
C GLU A 768 34.84 25.19 -1.21
N TYR A 769 36.08 25.61 -1.48
CA TYR A 769 37.18 24.67 -1.70
C TYR A 769 37.69 24.16 -0.35
N VAL A 770 37.74 22.83 -0.21
CA VAL A 770 38.15 22.16 1.02
C VAL A 770 39.26 21.16 0.74
N PHE A 771 40.05 20.88 1.78
CA PHE A 771 41.03 19.82 1.83
C PHE A 771 40.60 18.81 2.89
N ILE A 772 40.48 17.55 2.49
CA ILE A 772 40.15 16.43 3.36
C ILE A 772 41.34 15.49 3.52
N GLU A 773 41.51 14.96 4.73
CA GLU A 773 42.48 13.93 5.07
C GLU A 773 41.79 12.83 5.88
N ALA A 774 41.80 11.61 5.35
CA ALA A 774 41.23 10.42 5.97
C ALA A 774 42.32 9.38 6.25
N SER A 775 42.32 8.83 7.46
CA SER A 775 43.25 7.81 7.92
C SER A 775 42.55 6.79 8.81
N SER A 776 43.18 5.65 9.08
CA SER A 776 42.66 4.66 10.05
C SER A 776 42.49 5.23 11.48
N SER A 777 43.07 6.40 11.77
CA SER A 777 42.99 7.07 13.07
C SER A 777 41.99 8.23 13.13
N GLY A 778 41.42 8.66 12.00
CA GLY A 778 40.49 9.78 11.97
C GLY A 778 40.40 10.49 10.63
N PHE A 779 39.49 11.46 10.57
CA PHE A 779 39.16 12.30 9.43
C PHE A 779 39.28 13.77 9.82
N SER A 780 39.80 14.61 8.92
CA SER A 780 39.82 16.06 9.09
C SER A 780 39.50 16.78 7.79
N ILE A 781 38.88 17.96 7.93
CA ILE A 781 38.54 18.87 6.84
C ILE A 781 39.04 20.27 7.18
N SER A 782 39.53 20.99 6.17
CA SER A 782 39.98 22.37 6.30
C SER A 782 39.68 23.18 5.05
N LYS A 783 39.26 24.44 5.21
CA LYS A 783 39.03 25.37 4.10
C LYS A 783 40.34 25.72 3.39
N ARG A 784 40.28 25.90 2.07
CA ARG A 784 41.37 26.48 1.26
C ARG A 784 40.84 27.57 0.32
N ASP A 785 41.72 28.50 -0.03
CA ASP A 785 41.39 29.67 -0.85
C ASP A 785 41.49 29.41 -2.37
N GLU A 786 42.23 28.37 -2.81
CA GLU A 786 42.41 28.01 -4.23
C GLU A 786 42.48 26.49 -4.43
N ASP A 787 42.14 26.03 -5.64
CA ASP A 787 42.39 24.66 -6.12
C ASP A 787 43.90 24.46 -6.25
N VAL A 788 44.48 23.67 -5.35
CA VAL A 788 45.86 23.22 -5.56
C VAL A 788 45.75 22.07 -6.56
N GLU A 789 46.24 22.28 -7.78
CA GLU A 789 46.43 21.22 -8.77
C GLU A 789 47.06 20.01 -8.08
N ASP A 790 46.24 19.00 -7.77
CA ASP A 790 46.76 17.69 -7.39
C ASP A 790 47.36 17.12 -8.68
N ASN A 791 48.67 17.24 -8.79
CA ASN A 791 49.50 16.86 -9.94
C ASN A 791 49.52 15.32 -10.16
N ARG A 792 48.45 14.62 -9.80
CA ARG A 792 48.13 13.29 -10.30
C ARG A 792 47.67 13.45 -11.75
N ASN A 793 48.65 13.71 -12.61
CA ASN A 793 48.56 13.34 -14.01
C ASN A 793 48.00 11.91 -14.05
N ILE A 794 46.74 11.74 -14.43
CA ILE A 794 46.26 10.49 -15.01
C ILE A 794 47.13 10.36 -16.25
N LYS A 795 48.27 9.68 -16.11
CA LYS A 795 49.11 9.38 -17.25
C LYS A 795 48.19 8.61 -18.18
N ASN A 796 47.91 9.15 -19.35
CA ASN A 796 47.42 8.42 -20.51
C ASN A 796 48.43 7.30 -20.80
N ARG A 797 48.36 6.21 -20.02
CA ARG A 797 49.06 4.97 -20.27
C ARG A 797 48.12 4.19 -21.17
N GLU A 798 48.62 3.77 -22.32
CA GLU A 798 47.89 2.84 -23.18
C GLU A 798 47.53 1.59 -22.36
N ILE A 799 46.23 1.36 -22.16
CA ILE A 799 45.75 0.16 -21.49
C ILE A 799 45.91 -1.01 -22.46
N TYR A 800 46.61 -2.05 -21.99
CA TYR A 800 46.72 -3.28 -22.74
C TYR A 800 45.39 -4.05 -22.70
N ILE A 801 44.76 -4.17 -23.86
CA ILE A 801 43.56 -5.00 -24.05
C ILE A 801 44.03 -6.41 -24.45
N PRO A 802 43.74 -7.45 -23.66
CA PRO A 802 44.07 -8.84 -23.99
C PRO A 802 43.51 -9.26 -25.36
N PRO A 803 44.28 -10.02 -26.15
CA PRO A 803 43.83 -10.51 -27.44
C PRO A 803 42.70 -11.53 -27.27
N VAL A 804 41.66 -11.39 -28.08
CA VAL A 804 40.53 -12.32 -28.14
C VAL A 804 40.85 -13.44 -29.15
N LYS A 805 40.76 -14.69 -28.71
CA LYS A 805 40.83 -15.89 -29.55
C LYS A 805 39.46 -16.55 -29.62
N THR A 806 38.94 -16.71 -30.84
CA THR A 806 37.69 -17.42 -31.08
C THR A 806 37.94 -18.92 -31.29
N THR A 807 36.91 -19.73 -31.07
CA THR A 807 36.93 -21.18 -31.26
C THR A 807 35.68 -21.65 -31.97
N ASN A 808 35.75 -22.78 -32.68
CA ASN A 808 34.59 -23.39 -33.34
C ASN A 808 33.65 -24.09 -32.34
N ARG A 809 34.06 -24.28 -31.08
CA ARG A 809 33.24 -24.89 -30.02
C ARG A 809 32.43 -23.81 -29.31
N ARG A 810 31.09 -23.95 -29.28
CA ARG A 810 30.18 -22.99 -28.62
C ARG A 810 30.13 -23.12 -27.09
N LEU A 811 30.63 -24.23 -26.54
CA LEU A 811 30.69 -24.48 -25.10
C LEU A 811 32.01 -25.18 -24.73
N LEU A 812 32.67 -24.67 -23.70
CA LEU A 812 33.92 -25.20 -23.16
C LEU A 812 33.78 -25.59 -21.69
N GLU A 813 34.50 -26.63 -21.30
CA GLU A 813 34.73 -26.96 -19.90
C GLU A 813 35.90 -26.12 -19.37
N LEU A 814 35.95 -25.89 -18.05
CA LEU A 814 36.98 -25.06 -17.43
C LEU A 814 38.41 -25.46 -17.82
N GLY A 815 38.70 -26.75 -17.99
CA GLY A 815 40.05 -27.23 -18.34
C GLY A 815 40.59 -26.72 -19.69
N ASP A 816 39.70 -26.33 -20.60
CA ASP A 816 40.03 -25.90 -21.96
C ASP A 816 40.15 -24.36 -22.11
N ILE A 817 40.18 -23.60 -21.00
CA ILE A 817 40.01 -22.14 -21.00
C ILE A 817 41.27 -21.40 -20.54
N ASP A 818 41.59 -20.30 -21.21
CA ASP A 818 42.48 -19.24 -20.73
C ASP A 818 41.81 -17.87 -20.89
N SER A 819 42.43 -16.81 -20.37
CA SER A 819 41.91 -15.42 -20.46
C SER A 819 41.68 -14.96 -21.90
N SER A 820 42.42 -15.46 -22.88
CA SER A 820 42.25 -15.09 -24.29
C SER A 820 41.01 -15.72 -24.94
N ILE A 821 40.46 -16.79 -24.35
CA ILE A 821 39.29 -17.51 -24.88
C ILE A 821 38.02 -17.22 -24.07
N GLY A 822 38.13 -17.13 -22.75
CA GLY A 822 36.98 -17.03 -21.84
C GLY A 822 36.99 -15.82 -20.90
N GLY A 823 38.00 -14.96 -20.97
CA GLY A 823 38.15 -13.81 -20.07
C GLY A 823 38.73 -14.15 -18.69
N ALA A 824 39.05 -13.11 -17.92
CA ALA A 824 39.80 -13.24 -16.67
C ALA A 824 39.03 -13.97 -15.56
N LYS A 825 37.71 -13.73 -15.42
CA LYS A 825 36.87 -14.40 -14.42
C LYS A 825 36.80 -15.91 -14.65
N ALA A 826 36.54 -16.32 -15.90
CA ALA A 826 36.51 -17.74 -16.26
C ALA A 826 37.87 -18.44 -16.01
N GLU A 827 38.98 -17.79 -16.36
CA GLU A 827 40.32 -18.30 -16.06
C GLU A 827 40.56 -18.40 -14.55
N GLY A 828 40.13 -17.41 -13.77
CA GLY A 828 40.19 -17.43 -12.31
C GLY A 828 39.48 -18.64 -11.72
N VAL A 829 38.25 -18.92 -12.17
CA VAL A 829 37.47 -20.09 -11.73
C VAL A 829 38.12 -21.41 -12.15
N ARG A 830 38.72 -21.49 -13.35
CA ARG A 830 39.52 -22.66 -13.75
C ARG A 830 40.67 -22.92 -12.80
N ARG A 831 41.43 -21.88 -12.43
CA ARG A 831 42.56 -22.00 -11.49
C ARG A 831 42.07 -22.44 -10.11
N LEU A 832 41.00 -21.83 -9.60
CA LEU A 832 40.37 -22.23 -8.34
C LEU A 832 39.95 -23.70 -8.35
N ARG A 833 39.35 -24.18 -9.45
CA ARG A 833 38.99 -25.59 -9.58
C ARG A 833 40.20 -26.51 -9.49
N SER A 834 41.31 -26.18 -10.14
CA SER A 834 42.56 -26.95 -10.03
C SER A 834 43.10 -26.95 -8.59
N MET A 835 43.02 -25.82 -7.90
CA MET A 835 43.53 -25.66 -6.54
C MET A 835 42.65 -26.37 -5.50
N SER A 836 41.33 -26.38 -5.68
CA SER A 836 40.37 -27.06 -4.79
C SER A 836 40.58 -28.58 -4.68
N MET A 837 41.32 -29.18 -5.63
CA MET A 837 41.69 -30.60 -5.58
C MET A 837 42.81 -30.89 -4.57
N HIS A 838 43.55 -29.86 -4.14
CA HIS A 838 44.73 -29.98 -3.29
C HIS A 838 44.60 -29.22 -1.96
N TYR A 839 43.87 -28.11 -1.98
CA TYR A 839 43.67 -27.23 -0.84
C TYR A 839 42.20 -27.34 -0.40
N GLY A 840 41.95 -27.54 0.90
CA GLY A 840 40.68 -27.99 1.49
C GLY A 840 39.47 -27.03 1.39
N PHE A 841 39.22 -26.48 0.21
CA PHE A 841 38.04 -25.71 -0.18
C PHE A 841 37.41 -26.33 -1.44
N LYS A 842 36.21 -25.89 -1.80
CA LYS A 842 35.48 -26.33 -3.01
C LYS A 842 35.28 -25.16 -3.97
N THR A 843 35.15 -25.48 -5.26
CA THR A 843 34.76 -24.50 -6.28
C THR A 843 33.54 -25.05 -7.03
N PRO A 844 32.47 -24.25 -7.20
CA PRO A 844 31.28 -24.72 -7.90
C PRO A 844 31.61 -25.13 -9.35
N ASP A 845 30.96 -26.19 -9.81
CA ASP A 845 31.08 -26.65 -11.20
C ASP A 845 30.63 -25.54 -12.17
N ALA A 846 31.34 -25.38 -13.28
CA ALA A 846 31.04 -24.35 -14.27
C ALA A 846 31.40 -24.78 -15.70
N VAL A 847 30.79 -24.10 -16.66
CA VAL A 847 31.08 -24.15 -18.10
C VAL A 847 31.10 -22.74 -18.66
N VAL A 848 31.69 -22.54 -19.83
CA VAL A 848 31.84 -21.21 -20.42
C VAL A 848 31.42 -21.21 -21.87
N ILE A 849 30.65 -20.21 -22.24
CA ILE A 849 30.44 -19.82 -23.64
C ILE A 849 31.60 -18.87 -24.00
N PRO A 850 32.53 -19.28 -24.88
CA PRO A 850 33.74 -18.51 -25.17
C PRO A 850 33.45 -17.26 -26.01
N PHE A 851 34.46 -16.40 -26.14
CA PHE A 851 34.41 -15.26 -27.06
C PHE A 851 34.12 -15.72 -28.51
N GLY A 852 33.46 -14.86 -29.29
CA GLY A 852 33.11 -15.11 -30.69
C GLY A 852 31.73 -15.72 -30.89
N VAL A 853 31.15 -16.38 -29.88
CA VAL A 853 29.82 -17.01 -30.02
C VAL A 853 28.71 -15.97 -30.17
N MET A 854 28.76 -14.88 -29.39
CA MET A 854 27.83 -13.76 -29.52
C MET A 854 27.92 -13.15 -30.92
N GLU A 855 29.15 -12.87 -31.36
CA GLU A 855 29.43 -12.28 -32.67
C GLU A 855 28.97 -13.19 -33.83
N ASP A 856 29.08 -14.51 -33.67
CA ASP A 856 28.55 -15.47 -34.64
C ASP A 856 27.02 -15.52 -34.64
N CYS A 857 26.36 -15.35 -33.50
CA CYS A 857 24.90 -15.18 -33.45
C CYS A 857 24.46 -13.86 -34.11
N ILE A 858 25.21 -12.77 -33.92
CA ILE A 858 24.95 -11.48 -34.59
C ILE A 858 25.12 -11.59 -36.10
N LYS A 859 26.13 -12.32 -36.59
CA LYS A 859 26.30 -12.59 -38.05
C LYS A 859 25.12 -13.33 -38.67
N GLN A 860 24.34 -14.03 -37.87
CA GLN A 860 23.19 -14.81 -38.32
C GLN A 860 21.86 -14.05 -38.13
N SER A 861 21.87 -12.89 -37.47
CA SER A 861 20.67 -12.09 -37.22
C SER A 861 20.35 -11.15 -38.40
N SER A 862 19.08 -10.73 -38.51
CA SER A 862 18.67 -9.70 -39.48
C SER A 862 19.30 -8.34 -39.18
N GLU A 863 19.64 -8.07 -37.92
CA GLU A 863 20.19 -6.80 -37.44
C GLU A 863 21.73 -6.72 -37.55
N HIS A 864 22.38 -7.67 -38.23
CA HIS A 864 23.83 -7.74 -38.35
C HIS A 864 24.47 -6.42 -38.82
N GLU A 865 23.98 -5.86 -39.94
CA GLU A 865 24.53 -4.64 -40.53
C GLU A 865 24.35 -3.45 -39.58
N ARG A 866 23.17 -3.35 -38.97
CA ARG A 866 22.81 -2.27 -38.04
C ARG A 866 23.67 -2.30 -36.78
N TYR A 867 23.88 -3.48 -36.20
CA TYR A 867 24.75 -3.65 -35.04
C TYR A 867 26.17 -3.13 -35.30
N TRP A 868 26.79 -3.55 -36.41
CA TRP A 868 28.16 -3.14 -36.71
C TRP A 868 28.28 -1.68 -37.16
N GLU A 869 27.23 -1.10 -37.73
CA GLU A 869 27.15 0.35 -37.96
C GLU A 869 27.22 1.11 -36.62
N LEU A 870 26.35 0.75 -35.67
CA LEU A 870 26.30 1.36 -34.35
C LEU A 870 27.62 1.21 -33.57
N VAL A 871 28.21 0.00 -33.56
CA VAL A 871 29.50 -0.25 -32.89
C VAL A 871 30.64 0.59 -33.47
N LYS A 872 30.64 0.87 -34.79
CA LYS A 872 31.67 1.72 -35.42
C LYS A 872 31.47 3.20 -35.13
N SER A 873 30.22 3.66 -34.95
CA SER A 873 29.93 5.07 -34.71
C SER A 873 29.89 5.45 -33.23
N ILE A 874 29.65 4.51 -32.31
CA ILE A 874 29.33 4.79 -30.90
C ILE A 874 30.39 5.64 -30.19
N ASP A 875 31.68 5.47 -30.50
CA ASP A 875 32.76 6.26 -29.91
C ASP A 875 32.76 7.73 -30.36
N LEU A 876 32.01 8.07 -31.42
CA LEU A 876 31.84 9.42 -31.96
C LEU A 876 30.55 10.11 -31.50
N LEU A 877 29.67 9.39 -30.76
CA LEU A 877 28.37 9.89 -30.30
C LEU A 877 28.44 10.45 -28.87
N ASP A 878 27.64 11.46 -28.56
CA ASP A 878 27.51 12.06 -27.23
C ASP A 878 26.06 12.32 -26.83
N GLY A 879 25.83 12.65 -25.56
CA GLY A 879 24.51 13.04 -25.04
C GLY A 879 23.40 12.01 -25.30
N GLU A 880 22.24 12.47 -25.77
CA GLU A 880 21.11 11.59 -26.07
C GLU A 880 21.35 10.61 -27.23
N GLU A 881 22.19 10.98 -28.20
CA GLU A 881 22.46 10.12 -29.36
C GLU A 881 23.23 8.87 -28.94
N LEU A 882 24.19 9.03 -28.02
CA LEU A 882 24.89 7.92 -27.39
C LEU A 882 23.92 7.00 -26.62
N LEU A 883 23.02 7.58 -25.82
CA LEU A 883 22.06 6.80 -25.03
C LEU A 883 21.13 5.96 -25.92
N ARG A 884 20.62 6.54 -27.02
CA ARG A 884 19.80 5.81 -27.99
C ARG A 884 20.59 4.68 -28.67
N ALA A 885 21.83 4.92 -29.06
CA ALA A 885 22.69 3.88 -29.65
C ALA A 885 22.96 2.72 -28.67
N ILE A 886 23.18 3.04 -27.39
CA ILE A 886 23.33 2.07 -26.29
C ILE A 886 22.08 1.21 -26.12
N GLU A 887 20.89 1.83 -26.07
CA GLU A 887 19.61 1.13 -25.93
C GLU A 887 19.34 0.23 -27.13
N GLU A 888 19.62 0.69 -28.34
CA GLU A 888 19.44 -0.07 -29.58
C GLU A 888 20.40 -1.27 -29.64
N LEU A 889 21.69 -1.10 -29.35
CA LEU A 889 22.66 -2.19 -29.27
C LEU A 889 22.27 -3.24 -28.23
N SER A 890 21.84 -2.79 -27.05
CA SER A 890 21.37 -3.69 -25.98
C SER A 890 20.14 -4.48 -26.41
N SER A 891 19.19 -3.83 -27.10
CA SER A 891 17.97 -4.47 -27.61
C SER A 891 18.27 -5.53 -28.67
N ILE A 892 19.15 -5.22 -29.63
CA ILE A 892 19.60 -6.19 -30.65
C ILE A 892 20.20 -7.43 -29.99
N VAL A 893 21.06 -7.25 -28.98
CA VAL A 893 21.73 -8.36 -28.29
C VAL A 893 20.73 -9.18 -27.44
N MET A 894 19.74 -8.53 -26.84
CA MET A 894 18.70 -9.21 -26.05
C MET A 894 17.85 -10.19 -26.88
N GLU A 895 17.66 -9.93 -28.18
CA GLU A 895 16.86 -10.76 -29.07
C GLU A 895 17.64 -11.87 -29.78
N LEU A 896 18.96 -11.95 -29.59
CA LEU A 896 19.79 -12.91 -30.32
C LEU A 896 19.33 -14.36 -30.10
N PRO A 897 19.27 -15.17 -31.17
CA PRO A 897 19.03 -16.59 -31.05
C PRO A 897 20.28 -17.27 -30.43
N ILE A 898 20.04 -18.22 -29.54
CA ILE A 898 21.05 -19.17 -29.07
C ILE A 898 20.63 -20.53 -29.59
N ASP A 899 21.56 -21.28 -30.18
CA ASP A 899 21.26 -22.59 -30.74
C ASP A 899 20.84 -23.57 -29.65
N GLU A 900 19.83 -24.40 -29.96
CA GLU A 900 19.31 -25.38 -29.00
C GLU A 900 20.36 -26.41 -28.58
N ASP A 901 21.34 -26.71 -29.43
CA ASP A 901 22.41 -27.67 -29.15
C ASP A 901 23.33 -27.17 -28.03
N THR A 902 23.64 -25.88 -27.99
CA THR A 902 24.40 -25.22 -26.92
C THR A 902 23.62 -25.29 -25.61
N ILE A 903 22.34 -24.91 -25.62
CA ILE A 903 21.47 -25.01 -24.43
C ILE A 903 21.37 -26.46 -23.94
N ARG A 904 21.17 -27.42 -24.85
CA ARG A 904 21.12 -28.85 -24.52
C ARG A 904 22.44 -29.36 -23.94
N SER A 905 23.57 -28.86 -24.44
CA SER A 905 24.91 -29.21 -23.93
C SER A 905 25.15 -28.68 -22.53
N ILE A 906 24.71 -27.46 -22.23
CA ILE A 906 24.72 -26.89 -20.87
C ILE A 906 23.85 -27.75 -19.95
N LYS A 907 22.63 -28.08 -20.37
CA LYS A 907 21.70 -28.93 -19.59
C LYS A 907 22.25 -30.31 -19.24
N LYS A 908 23.12 -30.88 -20.09
CA LYS A 908 23.77 -32.18 -19.81
C LYS A 908 24.81 -32.10 -18.69
N ARG A 909 25.32 -30.91 -18.35
CA ARG A 909 26.41 -30.73 -17.38
C ARG A 909 25.94 -30.49 -15.95
N PHE A 910 24.69 -30.04 -15.79
CA PHE A 910 24.05 -29.75 -14.50
C PHE A 910 22.79 -30.60 -14.32
N ARG A 911 22.29 -30.70 -13.08
CA ARG A 911 21.03 -31.40 -12.81
C ARG A 911 19.84 -30.49 -13.08
N GLU A 912 18.65 -31.05 -13.26
CA GLU A 912 17.44 -30.28 -13.59
C GLU A 912 17.00 -29.37 -12.43
N GLU A 913 17.24 -29.81 -11.20
CA GLU A 913 17.01 -29.05 -9.98
C GLU A 913 18.09 -28.00 -9.67
N ASP A 914 19.24 -28.02 -10.37
CA ASP A 914 20.30 -27.06 -10.12
C ASP A 914 19.86 -25.65 -10.55
N ARG A 915 20.20 -24.66 -9.72
CA ARG A 915 20.13 -23.24 -10.08
C ARG A 915 21.50 -22.77 -10.53
N LEU A 916 21.52 -21.88 -11.52
CA LEU A 916 22.74 -21.39 -12.14
C LEU A 916 22.95 -19.90 -11.87
N MET A 917 24.22 -19.52 -11.80
CA MET A 917 24.70 -18.14 -11.81
C MET A 917 25.36 -17.91 -13.18
N VAL A 918 24.78 -17.01 -13.97
CA VAL A 918 25.26 -16.66 -15.32
C VAL A 918 26.01 -15.35 -15.21
N ARG A 919 27.35 -15.39 -15.31
CA ARG A 919 28.25 -14.27 -15.04
C ARG A 919 28.93 -13.78 -16.31
N SER A 920 29.11 -12.48 -16.41
CA SER A 920 30.01 -11.84 -17.36
C SER A 920 31.46 -12.27 -17.16
N SER A 921 32.20 -12.38 -18.26
CA SER A 921 33.66 -12.57 -18.26
C SER A 921 34.21 -11.90 -19.52
N SER A 922 34.48 -10.60 -19.43
CA SER A 922 34.89 -9.78 -20.59
C SER A 922 36.42 -9.76 -20.75
N ASN A 923 36.90 -9.47 -21.96
CA ASN A 923 38.33 -9.16 -22.19
C ASN A 923 38.69 -7.74 -21.72
N CYS A 924 37.70 -6.88 -21.50
CA CYS A 924 37.83 -5.52 -21.00
C CYS A 924 37.44 -5.43 -19.52
N GLU A 925 37.78 -6.44 -18.73
CA GLU A 925 37.46 -6.54 -17.31
C GLU A 925 38.75 -6.72 -16.50
N ASP A 926 38.81 -6.09 -15.32
CA ASP A 926 39.96 -6.16 -14.39
C ASP A 926 41.31 -5.84 -15.07
N LEU A 927 41.31 -4.86 -15.98
CA LEU A 927 42.48 -4.43 -16.75
C LEU A 927 43.35 -3.45 -15.95
N GLY A 928 44.12 -3.94 -14.97
CA GLY A 928 45.18 -3.18 -14.27
C GLY A 928 44.74 -1.89 -13.56
N GLU A 929 44.42 -0.85 -14.33
CA GLU A 929 43.86 0.44 -13.91
C GLU A 929 42.33 0.55 -14.10
N LEU A 930 41.67 -0.30 -14.92
CA LEU A 930 40.20 -0.37 -15.05
C LEU A 930 39.60 -1.46 -14.15
N SER A 931 38.63 -1.08 -13.31
CA SER A 931 37.85 -2.03 -12.51
C SER A 931 36.82 -2.79 -13.33
N GLY A 932 36.76 -4.11 -13.18
CA GLY A 932 35.60 -4.90 -13.58
C GLY A 932 34.49 -4.96 -12.54
N ALA A 933 34.71 -4.46 -11.32
CA ALA A 933 33.81 -4.67 -10.19
C ALA A 933 32.43 -4.05 -10.47
N GLY A 934 31.42 -4.91 -10.54
CA GLY A 934 30.06 -4.51 -10.86
C GLY A 934 29.87 -3.93 -12.26
N LEU A 935 30.85 -3.95 -13.17
CA LEU A 935 30.76 -3.24 -14.46
C LEU A 935 29.69 -3.85 -15.40
N TYR A 936 29.63 -5.18 -15.45
CA TYR A 936 28.76 -5.97 -16.30
C TYR A 936 27.79 -6.83 -15.46
N ASP A 937 26.67 -7.25 -16.05
CA ASP A 937 25.62 -7.97 -15.32
C ASP A 937 26.06 -9.40 -14.95
N SER A 938 25.53 -9.87 -13.81
CA SER A 938 25.48 -11.29 -13.46
C SER A 938 24.04 -11.63 -13.06
N VAL A 939 23.52 -12.76 -13.54
CA VAL A 939 22.14 -13.19 -13.30
C VAL A 939 22.13 -14.42 -12.42
N ALA A 940 21.56 -14.29 -11.22
CA ALA A 940 21.44 -15.36 -10.22
C ALA A 940 20.13 -16.16 -10.39
N ASN A 941 20.08 -17.32 -9.73
CA ASN A 941 18.90 -18.20 -9.65
C ASN A 941 18.28 -18.59 -11.00
N VAL A 942 19.13 -18.80 -12.00
CA VAL A 942 18.67 -19.09 -13.35
C VAL A 942 18.27 -20.56 -13.45
N GLY A 943 17.00 -20.82 -13.75
CA GLY A 943 16.52 -22.13 -14.16
C GLY A 943 16.78 -22.41 -15.64
N PHE A 944 16.64 -23.67 -16.05
CA PHE A 944 16.87 -24.07 -17.44
C PHE A 944 15.89 -23.50 -18.48
N SER A 945 14.71 -23.04 -18.06
CA SER A 945 13.75 -22.31 -18.89
C SER A 945 14.19 -20.88 -19.19
N GLU A 946 14.93 -20.26 -18.27
CA GLU A 946 15.32 -18.84 -18.31
C GLU A 946 16.74 -18.65 -18.86
N LEU A 947 17.50 -19.73 -18.99
CA LEU A 947 18.92 -19.73 -19.35
C LEU A 947 19.25 -18.89 -20.59
N LYS A 948 18.43 -18.97 -21.65
CA LYS A 948 18.63 -18.17 -22.86
C LYS A 948 18.56 -16.67 -22.55
N SER A 949 17.51 -16.26 -21.83
CA SER A 949 17.31 -14.86 -21.44
C SER A 949 18.45 -14.35 -20.56
N ALA A 950 18.95 -15.18 -19.64
CA ALA A 950 20.06 -14.82 -18.76
C ALA A 950 21.37 -14.62 -19.55
N ILE A 951 21.68 -15.50 -20.50
CA ILE A 951 22.87 -15.36 -21.36
C ILE A 951 22.77 -14.08 -22.21
N ASN A 952 21.62 -13.84 -22.83
CA ASN A 952 21.40 -12.63 -23.63
C ASN A 952 21.54 -11.36 -22.78
N ARG A 953 21.05 -11.35 -21.54
CA ARG A 953 21.23 -10.23 -20.61
C ARG A 953 22.70 -9.97 -20.28
N VAL A 954 23.47 -11.02 -20.01
CA VAL A 954 24.92 -10.88 -19.76
C VAL A 954 25.64 -10.32 -20.99
N TRP A 955 25.33 -10.81 -22.19
CA TRP A 955 25.87 -10.23 -23.42
C TRP A 955 25.46 -8.77 -23.63
N ALA A 956 24.18 -8.44 -23.43
CA ALA A 956 23.66 -7.09 -23.60
C ALA A 956 24.31 -6.11 -22.61
N SER A 957 24.71 -6.56 -21.42
CA SER A 957 25.39 -5.72 -20.44
C SER A 957 26.73 -5.16 -20.94
N LEU A 958 27.33 -5.75 -21.98
CA LEU A 958 28.48 -5.19 -22.70
C LEU A 958 28.19 -3.79 -23.24
N TRP A 959 26.94 -3.49 -23.57
CA TRP A 959 26.46 -2.23 -24.12
C TRP A 959 25.70 -1.38 -23.11
N SER A 960 25.69 -1.76 -21.83
CA SER A 960 25.06 -0.93 -20.78
C SER A 960 25.70 0.47 -20.74
N ARG A 961 24.90 1.48 -20.34
CA ARG A 961 25.39 2.86 -20.18
C ARG A 961 26.67 2.92 -19.34
N ARG A 962 26.68 2.16 -18.24
CA ARG A 962 27.84 2.02 -17.34
C ARG A 962 29.07 1.47 -18.06
N ALA A 963 28.95 0.33 -18.73
CA ALA A 963 30.06 -0.31 -19.44
C ALA A 963 30.65 0.58 -20.54
N VAL A 964 29.80 1.25 -21.32
CA VAL A 964 30.23 2.10 -22.43
C VAL A 964 30.97 3.34 -21.92
N LEU A 965 30.39 4.04 -20.94
CA LEU A 965 31.01 5.25 -20.37
C LEU A 965 32.32 4.94 -19.66
N SER A 966 32.38 3.85 -18.89
CA SER A 966 33.60 3.40 -18.23
C SER A 966 34.70 3.11 -19.24
N ARG A 967 34.44 2.29 -20.28
CA ARG A 967 35.44 2.04 -21.34
C ARG A 967 35.89 3.33 -22.05
N ARG A 968 34.98 4.28 -22.28
CA ARG A 968 35.30 5.58 -22.88
C ARG A 968 36.23 6.40 -21.99
N GLN A 969 35.98 6.46 -20.69
CA GLN A 969 36.83 7.18 -19.71
C GLN A 969 38.29 6.70 -19.73
N TYR A 970 38.49 5.40 -19.95
CA TYR A 970 39.82 4.78 -20.02
C TYR A 970 40.36 4.64 -21.45
N GLY A 971 39.69 5.25 -22.45
CA GLY A 971 40.15 5.25 -23.84
C GLY A 971 40.13 3.88 -24.52
N ILE A 972 39.29 2.95 -24.06
CA ILE A 972 39.12 1.62 -24.64
C ILE A 972 38.09 1.71 -25.78
N PRO A 973 38.48 1.44 -27.06
CA PRO A 973 37.54 1.45 -28.17
C PRO A 973 36.43 0.41 -27.95
N GLN A 974 35.17 0.80 -28.15
CA GLN A 974 34.04 -0.08 -27.85
C GLN A 974 34.03 -1.32 -28.74
N GLU A 975 34.53 -1.19 -29.98
CA GLU A 975 34.67 -2.28 -30.95
C GLU A 975 35.63 -3.41 -30.52
N ARG A 976 36.52 -3.15 -29.55
CA ARG A 976 37.49 -4.14 -29.05
C ARG A 976 36.98 -4.95 -27.86
N ALA A 977 35.79 -4.64 -27.37
CA ALA A 977 35.19 -5.34 -26.25
C ALA A 977 34.43 -6.59 -26.72
N SER A 978 34.72 -7.72 -26.09
CA SER A 978 34.06 -9.01 -26.31
C SER A 978 33.63 -9.62 -24.98
N MET A 979 32.51 -10.36 -25.00
CA MET A 979 31.94 -10.96 -23.79
C MET A 979 31.89 -12.49 -23.92
N ALA A 980 32.57 -13.18 -23.01
CA ALA A 980 32.33 -14.59 -22.72
C ALA A 980 31.33 -14.70 -21.56
N VAL A 981 30.68 -15.86 -21.43
CA VAL A 981 29.66 -16.09 -20.39
C VAL A 981 30.05 -17.30 -19.56
N LEU A 982 30.33 -17.05 -18.28
CA LEU A 982 30.60 -18.09 -17.29
C LEU A 982 29.28 -18.55 -16.67
N ILE A 983 28.93 -19.82 -16.87
CA ILE A 983 27.73 -20.45 -16.32
C ILE A 983 28.17 -21.37 -15.20
N GLN A 984 27.91 -20.96 -13.97
CA GLN A 984 28.37 -21.63 -12.75
C GLN A 984 27.17 -22.17 -11.96
N LYS A 985 27.32 -23.34 -11.33
CA LYS A 985 26.32 -23.83 -10.37
C LYS A 985 26.23 -22.84 -9.21
N MET A 986 25.02 -22.35 -8.93
CA MET A 986 24.77 -21.45 -7.82
C MET A 986 24.84 -22.23 -6.50
N VAL A 987 25.56 -21.67 -5.52
CA VAL A 987 25.64 -22.19 -4.15
C VAL A 987 24.99 -21.16 -3.24
N VAL A 988 24.09 -21.60 -2.38
CA VAL A 988 23.45 -20.78 -1.35
C VAL A 988 24.11 -21.14 -0.02
N PRO A 989 25.10 -20.36 0.45
CA PRO A 989 25.83 -20.70 1.67
C PRO A 989 25.04 -20.31 2.92
N ASP A 990 25.44 -20.86 4.07
CA ASP A 990 24.98 -20.39 5.38
C ASP A 990 25.49 -18.97 5.64
N TYR A 991 26.75 -18.72 5.25
CA TYR A 991 27.41 -17.42 5.30
C TYR A 991 28.15 -17.15 4.00
N ALA A 992 27.86 -16.05 3.30
CA ALA A 992 28.72 -15.55 2.24
C ALA A 992 29.79 -14.61 2.82
N PHE A 993 30.94 -14.51 2.17
CA PHE A 993 32.04 -13.65 2.60
C PHE A 993 32.80 -13.03 1.42
N ILE A 994 33.40 -11.86 1.68
CA ILE A 994 34.44 -11.24 0.86
C ILE A 994 35.68 -11.03 1.73
N VAL A 995 36.87 -11.37 1.20
CA VAL A 995 38.15 -11.21 1.89
C VAL A 995 39.11 -10.40 1.03
N HIS A 996 39.69 -9.36 1.62
CA HIS A 996 40.90 -8.71 1.11
C HIS A 996 42.10 -9.21 1.91
N THR A 997 43.10 -9.78 1.23
CA THR A 997 44.26 -10.39 1.92
C THR A 997 45.23 -9.35 2.45
N VAL A 998 45.19 -8.11 1.99
CA VAL A 998 45.85 -6.96 2.63
C VAL A 998 44.78 -6.03 3.19
N ASN A 999 44.95 -5.54 4.41
CA ASN A 999 43.96 -4.66 5.01
C ASN A 999 43.80 -3.36 4.19
N PRO A 1000 42.61 -3.07 3.62
CA PRO A 1000 42.42 -1.99 2.67
C PRO A 1000 42.38 -0.59 3.30
N ILE A 1001 42.33 -0.50 4.64
CA ILE A 1001 42.21 0.76 5.38
C ILE A 1001 43.58 1.24 5.89
N ASN A 1002 44.41 0.32 6.38
CA ASN A 1002 45.73 0.66 6.96
C ASN A 1002 46.92 0.12 6.14
N ASN A 1003 46.65 -0.59 5.04
CA ASN A 1003 47.63 -1.22 4.14
C ASN A 1003 48.60 -2.18 4.85
N ARG A 1004 48.17 -2.84 5.94
CA ARG A 1004 48.95 -3.87 6.62
C ARG A 1004 48.84 -5.20 5.89
N GLU A 1005 49.97 -5.69 5.39
CA GLU A 1005 50.07 -6.97 4.69
C GLU A 1005 49.95 -8.18 5.63
N ASP A 1006 50.13 -7.99 6.93
CA ASP A 1006 49.97 -9.05 7.94
C ASP A 1006 48.53 -9.20 8.46
N GLU A 1007 47.58 -8.45 7.90
CA GLU A 1007 46.17 -8.42 8.29
C GLU A 1007 45.27 -8.76 7.10
N LEU A 1008 44.39 -9.74 7.25
CA LEU A 1008 43.25 -9.95 6.34
C LEU A 1008 42.06 -9.14 6.84
N TYR A 1009 41.30 -8.59 5.89
CA TYR A 1009 40.05 -7.89 6.14
C TYR A 1009 38.88 -8.71 5.57
N ILE A 1010 37.89 -9.00 6.40
CA ILE A 1010 36.83 -9.96 6.07
C ILE A 1010 35.47 -9.34 6.37
N GLU A 1011 34.58 -9.37 5.38
CA GLU A 1011 33.17 -9.07 5.56
C GLU A 1011 32.33 -10.32 5.30
N LEU A 1012 31.31 -10.58 6.14
CA LEU A 1012 30.44 -11.76 6.04
C LEU A 1012 28.96 -11.39 6.23
N VAL A 1013 28.07 -12.12 5.57
CA VAL A 1013 26.61 -12.02 5.73
C VAL A 1013 25.95 -13.40 5.74
N PRO A 1014 24.80 -13.57 6.44
CA PRO A 1014 23.97 -14.76 6.29
C PRO A 1014 23.37 -14.87 4.89
N GLY A 1015 23.33 -16.08 4.33
CA GLY A 1015 22.75 -16.32 2.99
C GLY A 1015 23.66 -15.86 1.84
N LEU A 1016 23.08 -15.38 0.74
CA LEU A 1016 23.84 -14.99 -0.46
C LEU A 1016 24.67 -13.72 -0.25
N GLY A 1017 25.80 -13.62 -0.95
CA GLY A 1017 26.76 -12.52 -0.83
C GLY A 1017 26.42 -11.25 -1.60
N GLU A 1018 25.26 -11.19 -2.25
CA GLU A 1018 24.84 -10.00 -3.02
C GLU A 1018 24.85 -8.71 -2.16
N PRO A 1019 24.35 -8.70 -0.90
CA PRO A 1019 24.42 -7.50 -0.07
C PRO A 1019 25.86 -7.04 0.22
N LEU A 1020 26.85 -7.93 0.19
CA LEU A 1020 28.27 -7.56 0.34
C LEU A 1020 28.82 -6.92 -0.93
N ALA A 1021 28.52 -7.51 -2.09
CA ALA A 1021 29.11 -7.11 -3.36
C ALA A 1021 28.47 -5.84 -3.91
N SER A 1022 27.14 -5.79 -3.98
CA SER A 1022 26.40 -4.68 -4.57
C SER A 1022 25.86 -3.67 -3.56
N ALA A 1023 25.92 -3.94 -2.24
CA ALA A 1023 25.24 -3.12 -1.23
C ALA A 1023 23.72 -3.00 -1.47
N SER A 1024 23.11 -4.05 -2.02
CA SER A 1024 21.69 -4.07 -2.42
C SER A 1024 20.68 -3.94 -1.26
N LEU A 1025 21.13 -4.08 -0.01
CA LEU A 1025 20.30 -3.98 1.19
C LEU A 1025 20.93 -2.98 2.17
N PRO A 1026 20.13 -2.20 2.93
CA PRO A 1026 20.64 -1.28 3.92
C PRO A 1026 21.15 -2.03 5.16
N GLY A 1027 22.36 -1.69 5.61
CA GLY A 1027 22.98 -2.21 6.82
C GLY A 1027 24.47 -2.50 6.67
N VAL A 1028 25.05 -3.07 7.73
CA VAL A 1028 26.44 -3.50 7.80
C VAL A 1028 26.57 -5.01 7.91
N PRO A 1029 27.63 -5.57 7.30
CA PRO A 1029 27.96 -6.98 7.48
C PRO A 1029 28.66 -7.23 8.83
N TYR A 1030 28.87 -8.51 9.14
CA TYR A 1030 29.91 -8.84 10.10
C TYR A 1030 31.25 -8.42 9.51
N ARG A 1031 32.07 -7.76 10.31
CA ARG A 1031 33.39 -7.31 9.87
C ARG A 1031 34.43 -7.74 10.87
N MET A 1032 35.52 -8.31 10.36
CA MET A 1032 36.63 -8.70 11.21
C MET A 1032 37.97 -8.53 10.52
N ILE A 1033 38.99 -8.33 11.34
CA ILE A 1033 40.39 -8.41 10.94
C ILE A 1033 40.97 -9.71 11.51
N CYS A 1034 41.75 -10.42 10.69
CA CYS A 1034 42.54 -11.55 11.14
C CYS A 1034 44.04 -11.30 10.92
N ASN A 1035 44.87 -11.55 11.92
CA ASN A 1035 46.32 -11.50 11.75
C ASN A 1035 46.84 -12.80 11.10
N LYS A 1036 47.62 -12.69 10.01
CA LYS A 1036 48.12 -13.84 9.24
C LYS A 1036 49.09 -14.74 10.02
N LYS A 1037 49.75 -14.23 11.06
CA LYS A 1037 50.82 -14.96 11.77
C LYS A 1037 50.26 -15.84 12.89
N ASP A 1038 49.37 -15.29 13.70
CA ASP A 1038 48.82 -15.98 14.88
C ASP A 1038 47.33 -16.34 14.74
N TYR A 1039 46.70 -15.98 13.61
CA TYR A 1039 45.28 -16.18 13.33
C TYR A 1039 44.36 -15.63 14.42
N THR A 1040 44.80 -14.58 15.13
CA THR A 1040 43.94 -13.83 16.04
C THR A 1040 42.90 -13.05 15.25
N VAL A 1041 41.65 -13.08 15.72
CA VAL A 1041 40.50 -12.45 15.07
C VAL A 1041 39.99 -11.35 15.97
N LYS A 1042 39.77 -10.18 15.39
CA LYS A 1042 39.14 -9.03 16.06
C LYS A 1042 37.89 -8.62 15.28
N MET A 1043 36.75 -8.58 15.97
CA MET A 1043 35.52 -8.03 15.42
C MET A 1043 35.61 -6.51 15.32
N LEU A 1044 35.09 -5.95 14.23
CA LEU A 1044 34.94 -4.51 14.02
C LEU A 1044 33.45 -4.10 14.00
N SER A 1045 32.58 -4.97 13.49
CA SER A 1045 31.12 -4.78 13.54
C SER A 1045 30.41 -6.13 13.58
N PHE A 1046 29.19 -6.13 14.11
CA PHE A 1046 28.24 -7.22 13.93
C PHE A 1046 27.27 -6.88 12.79
N CYS A 1047 26.79 -7.92 12.12
CA CYS A 1047 25.86 -7.78 11.01
C CYS A 1047 24.52 -7.24 11.51
N ASN A 1048 23.95 -6.29 10.77
CA ASN A 1048 22.67 -5.69 11.12
C ASN A 1048 21.67 -5.65 9.97
N PHE A 1049 21.91 -6.29 8.81
CA PHE A 1049 20.91 -6.35 7.74
C PHE A 1049 19.56 -6.86 8.25
N SER A 1050 18.50 -6.20 7.80
CA SER A 1050 17.11 -6.53 8.14
C SER A 1050 16.66 -7.87 7.56
N SER A 1051 17.22 -8.23 6.41
CA SER A 1051 16.86 -9.42 5.65
C SER A 1051 18.09 -10.08 5.02
N ALA A 1052 17.95 -11.37 4.68
CA ALA A 1052 18.91 -12.14 3.90
C ALA A 1052 18.23 -12.68 2.64
N ILE A 1053 18.99 -12.74 1.55
CA ILE A 1053 18.55 -13.39 0.32
C ILE A 1053 18.89 -14.88 0.43
N THR A 1054 17.85 -15.72 0.38
CA THR A 1054 17.95 -17.19 0.48
C THR A 1054 17.06 -17.88 -0.56
N LEU A 1055 17.08 -19.20 -0.62
CA LEU A 1055 16.28 -20.00 -1.55
C LEU A 1055 15.07 -20.62 -0.81
N ASN A 1056 13.87 -20.50 -1.39
CA ASN A 1056 12.70 -21.28 -1.02
C ASN A 1056 12.29 -22.24 -2.15
N LYS A 1057 11.12 -22.88 -2.04
CA LYS A 1057 10.60 -23.81 -3.06
C LYS A 1057 10.27 -23.13 -4.40
N ASP A 1058 9.98 -21.83 -4.38
CA ASP A 1058 9.50 -21.05 -5.52
C ASP A 1058 10.59 -20.16 -6.15
N GLY A 1059 11.76 -20.01 -5.52
CA GLY A 1059 12.89 -19.23 -6.03
C GLY A 1059 13.72 -18.55 -4.93
N LEU A 1060 14.38 -17.44 -5.28
CA LEU A 1060 15.00 -16.57 -4.28
C LEU A 1060 13.93 -15.81 -3.52
N ILE A 1061 14.09 -15.72 -2.21
CA ILE A 1061 13.29 -14.88 -1.34
C ILE A 1061 14.19 -14.01 -0.47
N GLU A 1062 13.69 -12.83 -0.17
CA GLU A 1062 14.19 -12.01 0.90
C GLU A 1062 13.48 -12.42 2.20
N LYS A 1063 14.24 -12.88 3.19
CA LYS A 1063 13.71 -13.35 4.49
C LYS A 1063 14.26 -12.45 5.59
N THR A 1064 13.37 -11.93 6.45
CA THR A 1064 13.74 -11.22 7.68
C THR A 1064 14.67 -12.09 8.55
N ILE A 1065 15.75 -11.50 9.05
CA ILE A 1065 16.74 -12.18 9.90
C ILE A 1065 16.46 -11.90 11.38
N ASP A 1066 16.42 -12.97 12.17
CA ASP A 1066 16.61 -12.94 13.63
C ASP A 1066 18.03 -13.43 13.95
N TYR A 1067 18.89 -12.53 14.41
CA TYR A 1067 20.29 -12.83 14.73
C TYR A 1067 20.46 -13.69 15.99
N THR A 1068 19.40 -13.96 16.75
CA THR A 1068 19.40 -15.00 17.79
C THR A 1068 19.35 -16.41 17.20
N GLU A 1069 18.92 -16.55 15.95
CA GLU A 1069 18.95 -17.81 15.20
C GLU A 1069 20.26 -17.99 14.42
N ILE A 1070 21.12 -16.97 14.35
CA ILE A 1070 22.38 -17.01 13.61
C ILE A 1070 23.54 -17.29 14.58
N PRO A 1071 24.09 -18.53 14.62
CA PRO A 1071 25.11 -18.90 15.61
C PRO A 1071 26.34 -17.99 15.60
N PHE A 1072 26.71 -17.46 14.45
CA PHE A 1072 27.82 -16.52 14.33
C PHE A 1072 27.69 -15.27 15.23
N SER A 1073 26.47 -14.79 15.50
CA SER A 1073 26.23 -13.61 16.35
C SER A 1073 26.58 -13.86 17.81
N PHE A 1074 26.31 -15.05 18.35
CA PHE A 1074 26.43 -15.31 19.80
C PHE A 1074 27.46 -16.39 20.17
N ASP A 1075 27.83 -17.27 19.25
CA ASP A 1075 28.83 -18.31 19.50
C ASP A 1075 30.25 -17.83 19.15
N LYS A 1076 31.00 -17.45 20.19
CA LYS A 1076 32.40 -17.03 20.07
C LYS A 1076 33.31 -18.13 19.53
N ASN A 1077 33.05 -19.40 19.83
CA ASN A 1077 33.89 -20.51 19.35
C ASN A 1077 33.69 -20.72 17.85
N LEU A 1078 32.44 -20.63 17.38
CA LEU A 1078 32.15 -20.68 15.95
C LEU A 1078 32.82 -19.52 15.20
N ARG A 1079 32.74 -18.28 15.72
CA ARG A 1079 33.43 -17.13 15.14
C ARG A 1079 34.94 -17.36 15.05
N GLN A 1080 35.57 -17.90 16.09
CA GLN A 1080 36.98 -18.24 16.06
C GLN A 1080 37.30 -19.36 15.07
N HIS A 1081 36.41 -20.35 14.92
CA HIS A 1081 36.59 -21.43 13.96
C HIS A 1081 36.51 -20.93 12.51
N ILE A 1082 35.44 -20.23 12.14
CA ILE A 1082 35.27 -19.62 10.81
C ILE A 1082 36.37 -18.59 10.54
N GLY A 1083 36.68 -17.76 11.54
CA GLY A 1083 37.74 -16.76 11.50
C GLY A 1083 39.16 -17.33 11.46
N ARG A 1084 39.35 -18.65 11.55
CA ARG A 1084 40.61 -19.34 11.22
C ARG A 1084 40.54 -20.02 9.86
N LEU A 1085 39.40 -20.63 9.56
CA LEU A 1085 39.18 -21.41 8.34
C LEU A 1085 39.27 -20.52 7.08
N ILE A 1086 38.57 -19.37 7.07
CA ILE A 1086 38.60 -18.43 5.94
C ILE A 1086 40.03 -17.90 5.73
N PRO A 1087 40.71 -17.31 6.74
CA PRO A 1087 42.10 -16.86 6.59
C PRO A 1087 43.09 -17.93 6.14
N GLY A 1088 42.95 -19.17 6.62
CA GLY A 1088 43.81 -20.28 6.22
C GLY A 1088 43.78 -20.52 4.72
N ILE A 1089 42.58 -20.53 4.12
CA ILE A 1089 42.42 -20.67 2.66
C ILE A 1089 42.86 -19.40 1.93
N SER A 1090 42.54 -18.22 2.46
CA SER A 1090 42.90 -16.94 1.83
C SER A 1090 44.41 -16.72 1.71
N VAL A 1091 45.20 -17.10 2.72
CA VAL A 1091 46.67 -17.04 2.65
C VAL A 1091 47.23 -18.00 1.60
N ILE A 1092 46.69 -19.22 1.51
CA ILE A 1092 47.08 -20.18 0.46
C ILE A 1092 46.79 -19.61 -0.93
N LEU A 1093 45.63 -18.99 -1.12
CA LEU A 1093 45.27 -18.34 -2.39
C LEU A 1093 46.24 -17.20 -2.72
N GLU A 1094 46.53 -16.30 -1.77
CA GLU A 1094 47.51 -15.23 -1.95
C GLU A 1094 48.90 -15.77 -2.34
N ASP A 1095 49.38 -16.81 -1.67
CA ASP A 1095 50.66 -17.45 -1.95
C ASP A 1095 50.70 -18.09 -3.34
N GLU A 1096 49.62 -18.72 -3.79
CA GLU A 1096 49.55 -19.40 -5.08
C GLU A 1096 49.37 -18.42 -6.25
N PHE A 1097 48.63 -17.32 -6.03
CA PHE A 1097 48.49 -16.25 -7.01
C PHE A 1097 49.64 -15.24 -7.00
N LYS A 1098 50.52 -15.27 -5.98
CA LYS A 1098 51.73 -14.45 -5.84
C LYS A 1098 51.48 -12.93 -5.75
N CYS A 1099 50.25 -12.53 -5.39
CA CYS A 1099 49.89 -11.14 -5.13
C CYS A 1099 48.69 -11.09 -4.18
N PRO A 1100 48.43 -9.94 -3.52
CA PRO A 1100 47.22 -9.72 -2.74
C PRO A 1100 45.95 -10.09 -3.51
N GLN A 1101 44.97 -10.68 -2.83
CA GLN A 1101 43.73 -11.18 -3.45
C GLN A 1101 42.48 -10.56 -2.82
N ASP A 1102 41.49 -10.34 -3.68
CA ASP A 1102 40.09 -10.11 -3.36
C ASP A 1102 39.32 -11.41 -3.66
N ILE A 1103 38.75 -12.02 -2.62
CA ILE A 1103 38.23 -13.38 -2.63
C ILE A 1103 36.75 -13.37 -2.23
N GLU A 1104 35.89 -13.87 -3.11
CA GLU A 1104 34.47 -14.09 -2.83
C GLU A 1104 34.22 -15.58 -2.55
N GLY A 1105 33.51 -15.88 -1.48
CA GLY A 1105 33.19 -17.27 -1.13
C GLY A 1105 32.01 -17.40 -0.19
N GLY A 1106 31.78 -18.62 0.28
CA GLY A 1106 30.76 -18.92 1.26
C GLY A 1106 31.08 -20.16 2.09
N VAL A 1107 30.50 -20.22 3.27
CA VAL A 1107 30.52 -21.36 4.18
C VAL A 1107 29.20 -22.10 4.04
N LEU A 1108 29.25 -23.37 3.64
CA LEU A 1108 28.06 -24.22 3.53
C LEU A 1108 28.31 -25.52 4.28
N ASN A 1109 27.53 -25.80 5.33
CA ASN A 1109 27.68 -26.97 6.19
C ASN A 1109 29.11 -27.13 6.75
N GLY A 1110 29.76 -26.01 7.08
CA GLY A 1110 31.14 -25.97 7.58
C GLY A 1110 32.24 -26.13 6.52
N GLU A 1111 31.89 -26.30 5.24
CA GLU A 1111 32.84 -26.34 4.13
C GLU A 1111 32.98 -24.96 3.45
N ILE A 1112 34.20 -24.59 3.07
CA ILE A 1112 34.45 -23.36 2.31
C ILE A 1112 34.26 -23.61 0.82
N TYR A 1113 33.45 -22.78 0.20
CA TYR A 1113 33.35 -22.64 -1.25
C TYR A 1113 33.96 -21.31 -1.66
N ILE A 1114 34.85 -21.33 -2.66
CA ILE A 1114 35.39 -20.12 -3.29
C ILE A 1114 34.70 -19.96 -4.64
N PHE A 1115 34.03 -18.83 -4.82
CA PHE A 1115 33.25 -18.50 -6.00
C PHE A 1115 34.09 -17.74 -7.02
N GLN A 1116 34.90 -16.78 -6.54
CA GLN A 1116 35.76 -15.94 -7.35
C GLN A 1116 37.02 -15.54 -6.56
N CYS A 1117 38.12 -15.33 -7.26
CA CYS A 1117 39.37 -14.82 -6.70
C CYS A 1117 40.05 -13.95 -7.77
N ARG A 1118 40.38 -12.71 -7.42
CA ARG A 1118 41.02 -11.73 -8.32
C ARG A 1118 42.12 -10.94 -7.59
N PRO A 1119 43.10 -10.37 -8.30
CA PRO A 1119 44.09 -9.49 -7.67
C PRO A 1119 43.46 -8.32 -6.93
N GLN A 1120 43.86 -8.10 -5.68
CA GLN A 1120 43.46 -6.93 -4.89
C GLN A 1120 44.28 -5.71 -5.30
N HIS A 1121 43.62 -4.56 -5.47
CA HIS A 1121 44.32 -3.29 -5.62
C HIS A 1121 44.77 -2.77 -4.24
N VAL A 1122 46.07 -2.48 -4.10
CA VAL A 1122 46.66 -1.96 -2.86
C VAL A 1122 47.22 -0.57 -3.13
N ILE A 1123 46.81 0.42 -2.33
CA ILE A 1123 47.32 1.79 -2.42
C ILE A 1123 48.80 1.77 -2.06
N LYS A 1124 49.67 2.12 -3.02
CA LYS A 1124 51.12 2.18 -2.77
C LYS A 1124 51.41 3.29 -1.78
N LYS A 1125 52.20 2.99 -0.75
CA LYS A 1125 52.78 4.03 0.13
C LYS A 1125 53.70 4.91 -0.73
N GLU A 1126 53.38 6.19 -0.82
CA GLU A 1126 54.34 7.22 -1.25
C GLU A 1126 55.44 7.44 -0.21
#